data_AF-A0A938NDS0-F1
#
_entry.id   AF-A0A938NDS0-F1
#
_cell.length_a   1.000
_cell.length_b   1.000
_cell.length_c   1.000
_cell.angle_alpha   90.00
_cell.angle_beta   90.00
_cell.angle_gamma   90.00
#
_symmetry.space_group_name_H-M   'P 1'
#
loop_
_entity.id
_entity.type
_entity.pdbx_description
1 polymer ?
#
loop_
_entity_poly.entity_id
_entity_poly.type
_entity_poly.pdbx_seq_one_letter_code
_entity_poly.pdbx_strand_id
1 'polypeptide(L)'
;MRSSSLALAVLLATSLAAPGLSREPGPRERVFFASEPPPVEAAPAGVRADTLFLFAASGPGAYGAPGTDPRGYTFDHAGGPATAGWTPVDATAQLGIWWHLQALNLSNGHATDFQSAAGLPPTGGPTAGNDYAWWCGRRNVCGWVNPTGYGGGWNQWLVLDVPAAATAGNLEFDYVGDFEGDVYDFFTLYAKAGANDPVELLSNAVGGEQTVIHYGPIAIGDVDELIFAFVSDGGWSDEDGSFITDIGAVWIDNMEIDYTGATDVAWNFESGNEADFHALDATVPAGAGAYGALYHSLFSEDQCVVNSSYAWAFFDLNTTNPEYPIPVTPYGPPYFDNGVQSPLFERAHTLGDPVGISVDAAHVPGSRFIFSALVYWDLPLNTLIFVQSYVAAHTIEAPCLGQWEANYTVYYGPGYYGWLGHTRDYTQQLAESAGPGNTVDGMAIRLMVIDMCPYWCDNYGDGTGHTPAPYFDMVSARLINTSSIAWDVDVFRRFQDNFPEANGKVRIDSAIDVQPYSGTTLVIGDSTLIKLRMDGHGGIQRDPASVPGEVRPRLYLHSRVTAGPHAGSTDPAMGDPDASDGIYSPWIGTTVVNGETWNVAVADTARYQGEISPHWYAFDFAEDYFEAGDVIELYYKGTAVDNTSQTRPAWAESSNPDLRSYYIVRCLPTAGATMLLCDDDFGNQPYWDEAFLYNGYSGYDIYTTQAPSSGLNNGLGGRAEIGDIDQYEVIVWDSGDLPSFTIQNAPPDDLAFDDVLLDDWLRNSAHNTCLWVMGNEVANDLDDEPSFLNINLGATHILDGIYYKDVTGILVPQVKSVHPALSIGGQQPSFRVDAGCPFPRGLDLVEKNDALAQDAMAWSVTTGVPSARAGIYNL
;
A
#
# COMPACT_ATOMS: atom_id res chain seq x y z
N MET A 1 75.79 3.15 28.72
CA MET A 1 76.29 2.06 29.59
C MET A 1 75.26 1.79 30.66
N ARG A 2 74.82 0.52 30.76
CA ARG A 2 74.41 -0.18 31.98
C ARG A 2 73.23 0.44 32.77
N SER A 3 72.03 -0.15 32.63
CA SER A 3 71.53 -1.31 33.41
C SER A 3 71.13 -0.89 34.84
N SER A 4 70.08 -1.34 35.50
CA SER A 4 68.96 -2.27 35.29
C SER A 4 68.34 -2.38 36.70
N SER A 5 67.05 -2.73 36.79
CA SER A 5 66.49 -3.57 37.87
C SER A 5 66.33 -2.96 39.27
N LEU A 6 65.39 -3.36 40.13
CA LEU A 6 64.09 -4.06 40.09
C LEU A 6 63.70 -4.22 41.59
N ALA A 7 62.40 -4.47 41.85
CA ALA A 7 61.82 -5.20 43.00
C ALA A 7 61.59 -4.43 44.34
N LEU A 8 60.32 -4.25 44.77
CA LEU A 8 59.41 -5.18 45.51
C LEU A 8 59.74 -5.15 47.04
N ALA A 9 58.84 -5.09 48.04
CA ALA A 9 57.41 -5.38 48.18
C ALA A 9 56.95 -5.06 49.64
N VAL A 10 55.62 -5.10 49.90
CA VAL A 10 54.95 -5.68 51.12
C VAL A 10 54.89 -4.78 52.40
N LEU A 11 53.78 -4.54 53.16
CA LEU A 11 52.41 -5.10 53.28
C LEU A 11 51.52 -4.29 54.29
N LEU A 12 50.18 -4.38 54.11
CA LEU A 12 49.00 -4.40 55.06
C LEU A 12 48.72 -3.21 56.05
N ALA A 13 47.56 -2.51 56.01
CA ALA A 13 46.15 -2.79 56.47
C ALA A 13 46.00 -2.85 58.03
N THR A 14 45.04 -2.26 58.77
CA THR A 14 43.54 -2.18 58.75
C THR A 14 43.07 -1.09 59.79
N SER A 15 42.03 -0.25 59.56
CA SER A 15 40.55 -0.32 59.75
C SER A 15 39.94 0.21 61.08
N LEU A 16 38.66 0.66 60.98
CA LEU A 16 37.63 1.06 61.98
C LEU A 16 37.41 2.59 62.21
N ALA A 17 36.21 3.17 62.36
CA ALA A 17 34.82 2.91 61.95
C ALA A 17 33.92 4.11 62.41
N ALA A 18 32.93 4.50 61.58
CA ALA A 18 31.61 5.13 61.88
C ALA A 18 31.53 6.55 62.54
N PRO A 19 30.50 7.40 62.25
CA PRO A 19 29.08 7.10 62.54
C PRO A 19 28.01 7.57 61.52
N GLY A 20 26.86 6.89 61.54
CA GLY A 20 25.56 7.48 61.94
C GLY A 20 24.64 8.16 60.91
N LEU A 21 23.56 7.46 60.55
CA LEU A 21 22.41 7.81 59.69
C LEU A 21 21.49 8.96 60.18
N SER A 22 20.85 9.64 59.20
CA SER A 22 19.38 9.71 58.95
C SER A 22 18.80 11.13 58.75
N ARG A 23 18.37 11.44 57.51
CA ARG A 23 17.14 12.19 57.19
C ARG A 23 16.89 12.15 55.68
N GLU A 24 15.72 11.65 55.29
CA GLU A 24 15.20 11.63 53.91
C GLU A 24 15.03 13.04 53.33
N PRO A 25 15.11 13.14 51.99
CA PRO A 25 14.10 13.88 51.24
C PRO A 25 13.53 13.05 50.07
N GLY A 26 12.24 13.27 49.79
CA GLY A 26 11.41 12.52 48.86
C GLY A 26 11.77 12.63 47.36
N PRO A 27 10.91 12.07 46.49
CA PRO A 27 11.21 11.89 45.07
C PRO A 27 11.36 13.24 44.39
N ARG A 28 12.56 13.49 43.85
CA ARG A 28 12.77 14.56 42.87
C ARG A 28 12.23 14.05 41.54
N GLU A 29 11.15 14.67 41.05
CA GLU A 29 10.82 14.68 39.63
C GLU A 29 12.08 15.05 38.85
N ARG A 30 12.58 14.11 38.05
CA ARG A 30 13.51 14.42 36.97
C ARG A 30 12.67 15.00 35.85
N VAL A 31 12.62 16.32 35.78
CA VAL A 31 12.21 17.04 34.57
C VAL A 31 13.22 16.67 33.48
N PHE A 32 12.80 15.82 32.55
CA PHE A 32 13.51 15.63 31.29
C PHE A 32 13.27 16.89 30.46
N PHE A 33 14.32 17.66 30.21
CA PHE A 33 14.32 18.57 29.08
C PHE A 33 14.60 17.72 27.84
N ALA A 34 13.54 17.28 27.15
CA ALA A 34 13.67 17.10 25.72
C ALA A 34 14.01 18.49 25.17
N SER A 35 15.20 18.67 24.60
CA SER A 35 15.46 19.84 23.79
C SER A 35 14.49 19.78 22.63
N GLU A 36 13.48 20.64 22.64
CA GLU A 36 12.68 20.91 21.45
C GLU A 36 13.66 21.22 20.30
N PRO A 37 13.53 20.58 19.12
CA PRO A 37 14.29 20.98 17.96
C PRO A 37 14.04 22.48 17.72
N PRO A 38 15.04 23.24 17.23
CA PRO A 38 14.83 24.66 16.92
C PRO A 38 13.59 24.78 16.01
N PRO A 39 12.72 25.78 16.24
CA PRO A 39 11.51 25.93 15.45
C PRO A 39 11.93 26.09 13.99
N VAL A 40 11.60 25.09 13.18
CA VAL A 40 11.71 25.19 11.73
C VAL A 40 10.80 26.34 11.33
N GLU A 41 11.39 27.47 10.91
CA GLU A 41 10.61 28.58 10.36
C GLU A 41 9.72 28.02 9.25
N ALA A 42 8.41 28.30 9.35
CA ALA A 42 7.45 27.88 8.33
C ALA A 42 7.97 28.25 6.95
N ALA A 43 8.04 27.27 6.05
CA ALA A 43 8.35 27.49 4.65
C ALA A 43 7.50 28.66 4.13
N PRO A 44 8.08 29.63 3.41
CA PRO A 44 7.31 30.72 2.83
C PRO A 44 6.17 30.14 1.99
N ALA A 45 4.96 30.65 2.17
CA ALA A 45 3.79 30.31 1.36
C ALA A 45 4.09 30.60 -0.12
N GLY A 46 4.54 29.57 -0.83
CA GLY A 46 4.99 29.68 -2.20
C GLY A 46 5.37 28.32 -2.77
N VAL A 47 4.46 27.78 -3.58
CA VAL A 47 4.68 26.68 -4.55
C VAL A 47 4.64 25.25 -3.99
N ARG A 48 3.41 24.75 -3.77
CA ARG A 48 3.02 23.36 -4.06
C ARG A 48 1.94 23.38 -5.14
N ALA A 49 2.28 23.74 -6.37
CA ALA A 49 1.29 23.83 -7.46
C ALA A 49 0.89 22.46 -8.05
N ASP A 50 1.64 21.39 -7.73
CA ASP A 50 1.56 20.12 -8.48
C ASP A 50 0.90 18.96 -7.69
N THR A 51 0.53 19.18 -6.43
CA THR A 51 -0.13 18.15 -5.62
C THR A 51 -1.21 18.77 -4.75
N LEU A 52 -2.45 18.44 -5.08
CA LEU A 52 -3.63 18.79 -4.31
C LEU A 52 -3.88 17.69 -3.27
N PHE A 53 -3.72 18.04 -1.99
CA PHE A 53 -4.11 17.16 -0.88
C PHE A 53 -5.59 17.38 -0.58
N LEU A 54 -6.40 16.32 -0.67
CA LEU A 54 -7.84 16.38 -0.44
C LEU A 54 -8.19 16.28 1.06
N PHE A 55 -7.26 15.79 1.87
CA PHE A 55 -7.34 15.84 3.34
C PHE A 55 -6.25 16.77 3.89
N ALA A 56 -6.64 17.96 4.35
CA ALA A 56 -5.79 18.77 5.22
C ALA A 56 -6.35 18.67 6.64
N ALA A 57 -5.50 18.38 7.62
CA ALA A 57 -5.91 18.35 9.02
C ALA A 57 -6.61 19.67 9.40
N SER A 58 -7.63 19.57 10.24
CA SER A 58 -8.18 20.73 10.92
C SER A 58 -7.46 20.91 12.25
N GLY A 59 -6.45 21.77 12.33
CA GLY A 59 -5.86 22.16 13.63
C GLY A 59 -4.41 22.63 13.59
N PRO A 60 -3.88 23.12 14.74
CA PRO A 60 -2.44 23.33 14.92
C PRO A 60 -1.75 21.94 14.81
N GLY A 61 -0.96 21.73 13.76
CA GLY A 61 -0.52 20.39 13.37
C GLY A 61 -1.08 19.91 12.02
N ALA A 62 -1.90 20.73 11.35
CA ALA A 62 -2.29 20.52 9.97
C ALA A 62 -1.13 20.74 9.00
N TYR A 63 -1.13 20.00 7.89
CA TYR A 63 -0.18 20.19 6.81
C TYR A 63 -0.05 21.67 6.43
N GLY A 64 1.13 22.24 6.65
CA GLY A 64 1.42 23.67 6.47
C GLY A 64 1.58 24.47 7.76
N ALA A 65 1.35 23.87 8.94
CA ALA A 65 1.81 24.41 10.22
C ALA A 65 3.30 24.08 10.44
N PRO A 66 4.06 24.93 11.15
CA PRO A 66 5.44 24.61 11.51
C PRO A 66 5.47 23.30 12.33
N GLY A 67 6.21 22.27 11.85
CA GLY A 67 6.41 21.00 12.57
C GLY A 67 5.55 19.80 12.12
N THR A 68 4.94 19.81 10.93
CA THR A 68 4.09 18.70 10.44
C THR A 68 4.70 17.99 9.24
N ASP A 69 4.75 16.65 9.27
CA ASP A 69 5.30 15.76 8.25
C ASP A 69 4.24 15.36 7.17
N PRO A 70 4.58 15.19 5.88
CA PRO A 70 3.72 14.69 4.78
C PRO A 70 2.89 13.38 4.93
N ARG A 71 2.72 12.80 6.13
CA ARG A 71 2.21 11.43 6.33
C ARG A 71 0.68 11.21 6.29
N GLY A 72 -0.15 12.19 5.92
CA GLY A 72 -1.60 12.00 5.74
C GLY A 72 -2.50 12.52 6.88
N TYR A 73 -3.80 12.22 6.84
CA TYR A 73 -4.79 12.66 7.85
C TYR A 73 -4.91 11.65 8.98
N THR A 74 -4.74 12.09 10.22
CA THR A 74 -5.06 11.29 11.42
C THR A 74 -6.40 11.74 12.00
N PHE A 75 -7.17 10.82 12.57
CA PHE A 75 -8.50 11.15 13.14
C PHE A 75 -8.42 11.74 14.57
N ASP A 76 -7.25 12.27 14.94
CA ASP A 76 -6.94 12.86 16.25
C ASP A 76 -7.21 14.36 16.27
N HIS A 77 -8.35 14.79 16.83
CA HIS A 77 -8.65 16.23 16.95
C HIS A 77 -9.00 16.67 18.37
N ALA A 78 -8.32 17.72 18.85
CA ALA A 78 -8.71 18.59 19.98
C ALA A 78 -9.42 17.94 21.20
N GLY A 79 -9.00 16.73 21.59
CA GLY A 79 -9.52 16.03 22.78
C GLY A 79 -10.55 14.91 22.54
N GLY A 80 -10.73 14.41 21.31
CA GLY A 80 -11.56 13.23 21.04
C GLY A 80 -11.58 12.77 19.56
N PRO A 81 -12.30 11.68 19.24
CA PRO A 81 -12.43 11.21 17.86
C PRO A 81 -13.20 12.23 17.03
N ALA A 82 -12.68 12.61 15.87
CA ALA A 82 -13.42 13.38 14.88
C ALA A 82 -13.55 12.55 13.61
N THR A 83 -14.78 12.17 13.23
CA THR A 83 -15.02 11.44 11.99
C THR A 83 -14.71 12.27 10.74
N ALA A 84 -14.45 13.57 10.89
CA ALA A 84 -14.10 14.47 9.79
C ALA A 84 -15.10 14.44 8.62
N GLY A 85 -16.37 14.18 8.92
CA GLY A 85 -17.44 14.06 7.92
C GLY A 85 -17.57 12.68 7.28
N TRP A 86 -16.71 11.72 7.63
CA TRP A 86 -16.89 10.33 7.24
C TRP A 86 -18.11 9.73 7.94
N THR A 87 -18.82 8.86 7.22
CA THR A 87 -20.04 8.22 7.67
C THR A 87 -19.93 6.70 7.53
N PRO A 88 -20.33 5.92 8.55
CA PRO A 88 -20.45 4.47 8.42
C PRO A 88 -21.47 4.10 7.35
N VAL A 89 -21.19 3.02 6.63
CA VAL A 89 -22.03 2.45 5.58
C VAL A 89 -22.22 0.97 5.86
N ASP A 90 -23.47 0.52 5.86
CA ASP A 90 -23.83 -0.89 5.78
C ASP A 90 -24.17 -1.17 4.32
N ALA A 91 -23.30 -1.87 3.60
CA ALA A 91 -23.49 -2.18 2.19
C ALA A 91 -24.43 -3.37 1.98
N THR A 92 -24.72 -4.13 3.04
CA THR A 92 -25.75 -5.18 3.03
C THR A 92 -27.15 -4.59 3.18
N ALA A 93 -27.26 -3.38 3.75
CA ALA A 93 -28.53 -2.70 3.92
C ALA A 93 -28.97 -2.05 2.61
N GLN A 94 -30.12 -2.50 2.12
CA GLN A 94 -30.87 -1.80 1.09
C GLN A 94 -31.51 -0.54 1.70
N LEU A 95 -30.93 0.63 1.47
CA LEU A 95 -31.38 1.88 2.13
C LEU A 95 -32.72 2.45 1.60
N GLY A 96 -33.42 1.74 0.72
CA GLY A 96 -34.71 2.17 0.19
C GLY A 96 -35.59 1.01 -0.25
N ILE A 97 -36.89 1.29 -0.26
CA ILE A 97 -37.93 0.39 -0.75
C ILE A 97 -38.22 0.75 -2.21
N TRP A 98 -38.03 -0.20 -3.11
CA TRP A 98 -38.13 -0.02 -4.57
C TRP A 98 -39.26 -0.84 -5.19
N TRP A 99 -40.21 -1.29 -4.36
CA TRP A 99 -41.55 -1.70 -4.80
C TRP A 99 -42.49 -0.49 -4.79
N HIS A 100 -43.24 -0.32 -5.89
CA HIS A 100 -44.11 0.83 -6.09
C HIS A 100 -45.43 0.41 -6.75
N LEU A 101 -46.56 0.92 -6.27
CA LEU A 101 -47.81 0.81 -7.03
C LEU A 101 -47.82 1.84 -8.17
N GLN A 102 -47.84 1.38 -9.41
CA GLN A 102 -47.60 2.26 -10.56
C GLN A 102 -48.51 1.98 -11.75
N ALA A 103 -48.95 3.05 -12.41
CA ALA A 103 -49.68 2.97 -13.68
C ALA A 103 -48.74 2.54 -14.82
N LEU A 104 -49.21 1.65 -15.68
CA LEU A 104 -48.51 1.02 -16.82
C LEU A 104 -48.20 2.00 -18.00
N ASN A 105 -48.09 3.30 -17.75
CA ASN A 105 -47.66 4.29 -18.74
C ASN A 105 -46.16 4.59 -18.63
N LEU A 106 -45.31 3.66 -19.05
CA LEU A 106 -43.91 3.97 -19.35
C LEU A 106 -43.82 4.66 -20.72
N SER A 107 -43.08 5.77 -20.79
CA SER A 107 -43.02 6.66 -21.96
C SER A 107 -42.33 6.08 -23.19
N ASN A 108 -41.76 4.87 -23.11
CA ASN A 108 -41.02 4.18 -24.17
C ASN A 108 -41.90 3.35 -25.12
N GLY A 109 -43.21 3.20 -24.87
CA GLY A 109 -44.13 2.59 -25.83
C GLY A 109 -44.15 1.06 -25.86
N HIS A 110 -43.60 0.40 -24.84
CA HIS A 110 -43.73 -1.03 -24.63
C HIS A 110 -45.07 -1.33 -23.96
N ALA A 111 -45.84 -2.26 -24.52
CA ALA A 111 -47.14 -2.65 -23.99
C ALA A 111 -46.94 -3.77 -22.95
N THR A 112 -46.84 -3.40 -21.69
CA THR A 112 -46.95 -4.30 -20.52
C THR A 112 -48.41 -4.65 -20.20
N ASP A 113 -49.26 -4.61 -21.23
CA ASP A 113 -50.70 -4.84 -21.12
C ASP A 113 -50.96 -6.31 -20.75
N PHE A 114 -51.26 -6.54 -19.46
CA PHE A 114 -51.69 -7.84 -18.93
C PHE A 114 -52.95 -8.37 -19.67
N GLN A 115 -53.65 -7.55 -20.46
CA GLN A 115 -54.79 -7.98 -21.29
C GLN A 115 -54.37 -8.75 -22.55
N SER A 116 -53.08 -8.73 -22.95
CA SER A 116 -52.59 -9.32 -24.21
C SER A 116 -52.03 -10.75 -24.08
N ALA A 117 -51.90 -11.28 -22.86
CA ALA A 117 -51.45 -12.65 -22.62
C ALA A 117 -52.46 -13.64 -23.22
N ALA A 118 -52.07 -14.30 -24.31
CA ALA A 118 -52.88 -15.30 -25.00
C ALA A 118 -53.04 -16.57 -24.13
N GLY A 119 -53.92 -16.51 -23.12
CA GLY A 119 -54.14 -17.59 -22.17
C GLY A 119 -55.12 -17.29 -21.03
N LEU A 120 -55.40 -16.01 -20.73
CA LEU A 120 -56.30 -15.65 -19.63
C LEU A 120 -57.78 -15.90 -20.01
N PRO A 121 -58.61 -16.48 -19.12
CA PRO A 121 -60.02 -16.71 -19.40
C PRO A 121 -60.74 -15.37 -19.67
N PRO A 122 -61.54 -15.25 -20.75
CA PRO A 122 -62.04 -13.97 -21.27
C PRO A 122 -63.21 -13.38 -20.47
N THR A 123 -63.25 -13.55 -19.15
CA THR A 123 -64.41 -13.16 -18.34
C THR A 123 -64.01 -12.47 -17.05
N GLY A 124 -63.61 -11.20 -17.12
CA GLY A 124 -63.63 -10.34 -15.94
C GLY A 124 -62.81 -9.05 -15.93
N GLY A 125 -61.76 -8.91 -16.75
CA GLY A 125 -60.82 -7.79 -16.66
C GLY A 125 -61.41 -6.41 -17.07
N PRO A 126 -61.01 -5.32 -16.39
CA PRO A 126 -61.51 -3.97 -16.63
C PRO A 126 -61.14 -3.48 -18.04
N THR A 127 -62.08 -2.76 -18.64
CA THR A 127 -61.95 -2.15 -19.96
C THR A 127 -61.06 -0.90 -19.91
N ALA A 128 -59.98 -0.89 -20.68
CA ALA A 128 -59.31 0.28 -21.24
C ALA A 128 -59.31 1.52 -20.32
N GLY A 129 -58.41 1.55 -19.35
CA GLY A 129 -58.24 2.71 -18.48
C GLY A 129 -57.32 2.48 -17.30
N ASN A 130 -56.02 2.69 -17.52
CA ASN A 130 -54.99 2.89 -16.49
C ASN A 130 -54.73 1.68 -15.58
N ASP A 131 -54.26 0.60 -16.19
CA ASP A 131 -53.80 -0.61 -15.51
C ASP A 131 -52.67 -0.24 -14.53
N TYR A 132 -52.93 -0.38 -13.23
CA TYR A 132 -51.94 -0.23 -12.17
C TYR A 132 -51.41 -1.60 -11.78
N ALA A 133 -50.13 -1.70 -11.46
CA ALA A 133 -49.52 -2.93 -10.96
C ALA A 133 -48.39 -2.60 -9.98
N TRP A 134 -48.00 -3.59 -9.17
CA TRP A 134 -46.85 -3.46 -8.28
C TRP A 134 -45.57 -3.67 -9.08
N TRP A 135 -44.68 -2.69 -9.02
CA TRP A 135 -43.45 -2.64 -9.80
C TRP A 135 -42.22 -2.62 -8.89
N CYS A 136 -41.30 -3.56 -9.08
CA CYS A 136 -39.98 -3.58 -8.47
C CYS A 136 -38.99 -2.92 -9.42
N GLY A 137 -38.54 -1.72 -9.08
CA GLY A 137 -37.74 -0.90 -9.97
C GLY A 137 -37.42 0.47 -9.38
N ARG A 138 -36.38 1.13 -9.86
CA ARG A 138 -36.04 2.50 -9.45
C ARG A 138 -35.99 3.42 -10.66
N ARG A 139 -36.50 4.66 -10.50
CA ARG A 139 -36.52 5.69 -11.57
C ARG A 139 -35.51 6.78 -11.30
N ASN A 140 -34.97 7.32 -12.39
CA ASN A 140 -34.02 8.43 -12.42
C ASN A 140 -32.82 8.23 -11.48
N VAL A 141 -32.27 7.01 -11.47
CA VAL A 141 -31.05 6.71 -10.73
C VAL A 141 -29.86 7.29 -11.47
N CYS A 142 -29.05 8.07 -10.77
CA CYS A 142 -27.82 8.61 -11.33
C CYS A 142 -26.73 7.54 -11.33
N GLY A 143 -25.86 7.57 -12.34
CA GLY A 143 -24.74 6.63 -12.48
C GLY A 143 -25.12 5.33 -13.19
N TRP A 144 -26.40 4.97 -13.26
CA TRP A 144 -26.86 3.83 -14.04
C TRP A 144 -26.83 4.13 -15.53
N VAL A 145 -26.52 3.11 -16.35
CA VAL A 145 -26.55 3.23 -17.81
C VAL A 145 -27.97 3.52 -18.30
N ASN A 146 -28.98 2.88 -17.71
CA ASN A 146 -30.38 3.28 -17.86
C ASN A 146 -30.88 3.97 -16.57
N PRO A 147 -31.34 5.23 -16.63
CA PRO A 147 -31.84 5.92 -15.45
C PRO A 147 -33.05 5.23 -14.79
N THR A 148 -33.75 4.32 -15.48
CA THR A 148 -34.84 3.53 -14.91
C THR A 148 -34.55 2.04 -15.07
N GLY A 149 -34.68 1.27 -14.00
CA GLY A 149 -34.30 -0.14 -14.06
C GLY A 149 -34.14 -0.83 -12.71
N TYR A 150 -33.22 -1.79 -12.67
CA TYR A 150 -32.70 -2.44 -11.48
C TYR A 150 -31.19 -2.40 -11.31
N GLY A 151 -30.73 -2.52 -10.05
CA GLY A 151 -29.30 -2.47 -9.70
C GLY A 151 -28.72 -3.85 -9.35
N GLY A 152 -27.40 -3.91 -9.21
CA GLY A 152 -26.72 -5.10 -8.71
C GLY A 152 -26.86 -5.26 -7.19
N GLY A 153 -26.79 -6.49 -6.70
CA GLY A 153 -26.95 -6.83 -5.28
C GLY A 153 -28.32 -6.48 -4.73
N TRP A 154 -29.34 -6.49 -5.58
CA TRP A 154 -30.69 -6.07 -5.23
C TRP A 154 -31.35 -7.09 -4.32
N ASN A 155 -32.08 -6.67 -3.28
CA ASN A 155 -32.93 -7.55 -2.47
C ASN A 155 -34.14 -6.78 -1.94
N GLN A 156 -35.31 -6.97 -2.56
CA GLN A 156 -36.54 -6.22 -2.30
C GLN A 156 -37.71 -7.14 -2.08
N TRP A 157 -38.49 -6.89 -1.03
CA TRP A 157 -39.61 -7.74 -0.65
C TRP A 157 -40.94 -6.98 -0.76
N LEU A 158 -41.91 -7.61 -1.40
CA LEU A 158 -43.31 -7.26 -1.26
C LEU A 158 -43.95 -8.34 -0.38
N VAL A 159 -44.28 -7.97 0.85
CA VAL A 159 -44.76 -8.88 1.89
C VAL A 159 -46.27 -8.78 1.97
N LEU A 160 -46.94 -9.92 1.97
CA LEU A 160 -48.37 -10.04 2.17
C LEU A 160 -48.63 -10.70 3.53
N ASP A 161 -49.33 -9.97 4.41
CA ASP A 161 -49.84 -10.51 5.67
C ASP A 161 -51.03 -11.44 5.42
N VAL A 162 -50.86 -12.72 5.76
CA VAL A 162 -51.92 -13.73 5.68
C VAL A 162 -52.65 -13.78 7.02
N PRO A 163 -53.99 -13.61 7.06
CA PRO A 163 -54.73 -13.66 8.31
C PRO A 163 -54.57 -15.02 9.01
N ALA A 164 -54.28 -15.03 10.32
CA ALA A 164 -54.09 -16.24 11.13
C ALA A 164 -55.25 -17.26 11.14
N ALA A 165 -56.39 -16.96 10.50
CA ALA A 165 -57.49 -17.89 10.29
C ALA A 165 -57.33 -18.76 9.02
N ALA A 166 -56.36 -18.43 8.16
CA ALA A 166 -56.01 -19.16 6.94
C ALA A 166 -55.12 -20.36 7.28
N THR A 167 -55.67 -21.58 7.28
CA THR A 167 -54.91 -22.81 7.60
C THR A 167 -54.49 -23.61 6.37
N ALA A 168 -55.01 -23.25 5.20
CA ALA A 168 -54.66 -23.81 3.89
C ALA A 168 -55.28 -22.92 2.80
N GLY A 169 -54.60 -22.77 1.67
CA GLY A 169 -55.11 -21.96 0.57
C GLY A 169 -54.35 -22.12 -0.74
N ASN A 170 -54.83 -21.45 -1.78
CA ASN A 170 -54.16 -21.30 -3.06
C ASN A 170 -53.89 -19.82 -3.35
N LEU A 171 -52.73 -19.53 -3.92
CA LEU A 171 -52.36 -18.25 -4.50
C LEU A 171 -52.30 -18.37 -6.02
N GLU A 172 -52.90 -17.40 -6.71
CA GLU A 172 -52.76 -17.17 -8.15
C GLU A 172 -52.34 -15.70 -8.38
N PHE A 173 -51.47 -15.43 -9.35
CA PHE A 173 -51.10 -14.07 -9.74
C PHE A 173 -50.50 -14.04 -11.14
N ASP A 174 -50.50 -12.87 -11.77
CA ASP A 174 -49.76 -12.60 -12.99
C ASP A 174 -48.52 -11.79 -12.68
N TYR A 175 -47.43 -12.03 -13.40
CA TYR A 175 -46.27 -11.15 -13.35
C TYR A 175 -45.59 -11.04 -14.71
N VAL A 176 -44.82 -9.97 -14.88
CA VAL A 176 -43.90 -9.73 -15.99
C VAL A 176 -42.53 -9.47 -15.40
N GLY A 177 -41.53 -10.24 -15.80
CA GLY A 177 -40.13 -10.04 -15.42
C GLY A 177 -39.30 -9.52 -16.59
N ASP A 178 -38.35 -8.65 -16.29
CA ASP A 178 -37.26 -8.25 -17.18
C ASP A 178 -36.00 -8.21 -16.33
N PHE A 179 -35.33 -9.36 -16.17
CA PHE A 179 -34.14 -9.54 -15.34
C PHE A 179 -33.29 -10.69 -15.89
N GLU A 180 -32.06 -10.83 -15.41
CA GLU A 180 -31.14 -11.90 -15.82
C GLU A 180 -31.55 -13.26 -15.21
N GLY A 181 -32.57 -13.89 -15.79
CA GLY A 181 -32.99 -15.21 -15.35
C GLY A 181 -32.02 -16.31 -15.78
N ASP A 182 -31.66 -17.17 -14.82
CA ASP A 182 -31.19 -18.57 -14.96
C ASP A 182 -30.64 -18.99 -13.58
N VAL A 183 -29.55 -18.33 -13.17
CA VAL A 183 -28.83 -18.59 -11.90
C VAL A 183 -28.30 -17.31 -11.23
N TYR A 184 -28.62 -16.13 -11.76
CA TYR A 184 -28.05 -14.86 -11.32
C TYR A 184 -29.12 -14.03 -10.60
N ASP A 185 -30.21 -13.68 -11.30
CA ASP A 185 -31.33 -12.94 -10.72
C ASP A 185 -32.57 -13.82 -10.53
N PHE A 186 -33.28 -13.56 -9.44
CA PHE A 186 -34.39 -14.38 -9.00
C PHE A 186 -35.59 -13.54 -8.58
N PHE A 187 -36.76 -13.96 -9.07
CA PHE A 187 -38.03 -13.59 -8.48
C PHE A 187 -38.62 -14.81 -7.78
N THR A 188 -38.73 -14.74 -6.47
CA THR A 188 -39.02 -15.88 -5.60
C THR A 188 -40.19 -15.58 -4.67
N LEU A 189 -41.12 -16.52 -4.57
CA LEU A 189 -42.20 -16.51 -3.58
C LEU A 189 -41.80 -17.39 -2.40
N TYR A 190 -41.77 -16.79 -1.21
CA TYR A 190 -41.59 -17.49 0.05
C TYR A 190 -42.87 -17.52 0.88
N ALA A 191 -42.99 -18.56 1.70
CA ALA A 191 -43.96 -18.72 2.77
C ALA A 191 -43.24 -18.63 4.11
N LYS A 192 -43.73 -17.81 5.05
CA LYS A 192 -43.16 -17.72 6.38
C LYS A 192 -44.23 -17.95 7.46
N ALA A 193 -43.87 -18.76 8.45
CA ALA A 193 -44.73 -19.10 9.58
C ALA A 193 -43.99 -18.83 10.90
N GLY A 194 -44.47 -17.87 11.68
CA GLY A 194 -43.93 -17.43 12.96
C GLY A 194 -42.52 -16.85 12.84
N ALA A 195 -41.66 -17.26 13.77
CA ALA A 195 -40.25 -16.85 13.81
C ALA A 195 -39.32 -17.78 12.99
N ASN A 196 -39.89 -18.67 12.16
CA ASN A 196 -39.09 -19.54 11.31
C ASN A 196 -38.60 -18.77 10.08
N ASP A 197 -37.52 -19.28 9.48
CA ASP A 197 -37.01 -18.74 8.22
C ASP A 197 -38.04 -18.93 7.08
N PRO A 198 -38.11 -18.00 6.11
CA PRO A 198 -38.96 -18.16 4.94
C PRO A 198 -38.63 -19.44 4.16
N VAL A 199 -39.67 -20.17 3.78
CA VAL A 199 -39.58 -21.39 2.97
C VAL A 199 -39.97 -21.07 1.54
N GLU A 200 -39.11 -21.42 0.59
CA GLU A 200 -39.37 -21.21 -0.83
C GLU A 200 -40.58 -22.04 -1.30
N LEU A 201 -41.57 -21.38 -1.91
CA LEU A 201 -42.71 -22.03 -2.56
C LEU A 201 -42.52 -22.11 -4.08
N LEU A 202 -41.90 -21.08 -4.66
CA LEU A 202 -41.62 -20.95 -6.07
C LEU A 202 -40.39 -20.06 -6.22
N SER A 203 -39.33 -20.56 -6.82
CA SER A 203 -38.29 -19.71 -7.42
C SER A 203 -38.39 -19.83 -8.93
N ASN A 204 -38.35 -18.69 -9.61
CA ASN A 204 -38.37 -18.67 -11.05
C ASN A 204 -37.17 -17.92 -11.62
N ALA A 205 -36.53 -18.58 -12.57
CA ALA A 205 -35.41 -18.09 -13.33
C ALA A 205 -35.84 -18.02 -14.79
N VAL A 206 -36.58 -16.97 -15.17
CA VAL A 206 -37.01 -16.80 -16.57
C VAL A 206 -35.99 -15.93 -17.26
N GLY A 207 -35.11 -16.53 -18.04
CA GLY A 207 -34.24 -15.79 -18.94
C GLY A 207 -35.03 -15.25 -20.15
N GLY A 208 -35.11 -13.92 -20.28
CA GLY A 208 -35.58 -13.22 -21.48
C GLY A 208 -37.00 -12.61 -21.44
N GLU A 209 -37.05 -11.35 -21.89
CA GLU A 209 -38.17 -10.42 -22.16
C GLU A 209 -39.64 -10.80 -21.83
N GLN A 210 -40.24 -9.95 -20.97
CA GLN A 210 -41.52 -9.22 -21.15
C GLN A 210 -42.78 -10.03 -21.50
N THR A 211 -42.80 -11.34 -21.25
CA THR A 211 -44.00 -12.15 -21.41
C THR A 211 -44.76 -12.21 -20.09
N VAL A 212 -46.05 -11.88 -20.10
CA VAL A 212 -46.95 -12.07 -18.96
C VAL A 212 -47.07 -13.56 -18.66
N ILE A 213 -46.71 -13.94 -17.44
CA ILE A 213 -46.79 -15.33 -16.98
C ILE A 213 -47.79 -15.39 -15.82
N HIS A 214 -48.75 -16.29 -15.95
CA HIS A 214 -49.71 -16.62 -14.91
C HIS A 214 -49.16 -17.75 -14.04
N TYR A 215 -49.10 -17.54 -12.73
CA TYR A 215 -48.68 -18.54 -11.75
C TYR A 215 -49.83 -18.93 -10.84
N GLY A 216 -50.07 -20.24 -10.73
CA GLY A 216 -51.01 -20.84 -9.77
C GLY A 216 -51.92 -21.92 -10.36
N PRO A 217 -52.75 -22.55 -9.51
CA PRO A 217 -52.83 -22.37 -8.06
C PRO A 217 -51.60 -22.93 -7.31
N ILE A 218 -50.98 -22.11 -6.44
CA ILE A 218 -49.87 -22.48 -5.55
C ILE A 218 -50.43 -22.74 -4.15
N ALA A 219 -50.23 -23.94 -3.60
CA ALA A 219 -50.68 -24.26 -2.24
C ALA A 219 -49.79 -23.57 -1.19
N ILE A 220 -50.37 -22.69 -0.36
CA ILE A 220 -49.61 -21.83 0.57
C ILE A 220 -49.52 -22.35 2.03
N GLY A 221 -50.12 -23.49 2.36
CA GLY A 221 -49.97 -24.10 3.69
C GLY A 221 -50.50 -23.25 4.87
N ASP A 222 -49.93 -23.46 6.06
CA ASP A 222 -50.19 -22.68 7.29
C ASP A 222 -49.08 -21.63 7.41
N VAL A 223 -49.39 -20.38 7.05
CA VAL A 223 -48.43 -19.27 6.90
C VAL A 223 -48.98 -17.98 7.47
N ASP A 224 -48.09 -17.16 8.01
CA ASP A 224 -48.40 -15.81 8.48
C ASP A 224 -48.07 -14.76 7.40
N GLU A 225 -47.08 -15.02 6.54
CA GLU A 225 -46.60 -14.09 5.52
C GLU A 225 -46.32 -14.82 4.20
N LEU A 226 -46.67 -14.17 3.08
CA LEU A 226 -46.21 -14.51 1.73
C LEU A 226 -45.27 -13.41 1.24
N ILE A 227 -44.07 -13.76 0.79
CA ILE A 227 -43.03 -12.78 0.45
C ILE A 227 -42.68 -12.94 -1.02
N PHE A 228 -42.97 -11.93 -1.83
CA PHE A 228 -42.48 -11.80 -3.19
C PHE A 228 -41.13 -11.09 -3.15
N ALA A 229 -40.05 -11.84 -3.28
CA ALA A 229 -38.69 -11.34 -3.22
C ALA A 229 -38.11 -11.21 -4.64
N PHE A 230 -37.58 -10.05 -4.96
CA PHE A 230 -36.65 -9.90 -6.08
C PHE A 230 -35.22 -9.81 -5.53
N VAL A 231 -34.35 -10.68 -6.02
CA VAL A 231 -32.92 -10.71 -5.67
C VAL A 231 -32.09 -10.64 -6.95
N SER A 232 -31.14 -9.72 -7.03
CA SER A 232 -30.13 -9.73 -8.11
C SER A 232 -28.73 -9.98 -7.58
N ASP A 233 -27.88 -10.55 -8.42
CA ASP A 233 -26.47 -10.69 -8.14
C ASP A 233 -25.70 -9.39 -8.38
N GLY A 234 -24.37 -9.43 -8.24
CA GLY A 234 -23.51 -8.25 -8.37
C GLY A 234 -23.28 -7.76 -9.82
N GLY A 235 -23.84 -8.40 -10.84
CA GLY A 235 -23.56 -8.09 -12.24
C GLY A 235 -24.79 -8.04 -13.14
N TRP A 236 -24.56 -7.59 -14.37
CA TRP A 236 -25.43 -7.76 -15.54
C TRP A 236 -26.85 -7.23 -15.30
N SER A 237 -26.91 -6.06 -14.67
CA SER A 237 -28.13 -5.29 -14.40
C SER A 237 -28.13 -3.95 -15.15
N ASP A 238 -29.17 -3.14 -14.97
CA ASP A 238 -29.28 -1.82 -15.64
C ASP A 238 -28.28 -0.80 -15.12
N GLU A 239 -27.77 -1.04 -13.91
CA GLU A 239 -26.72 -0.24 -13.29
C GLU A 239 -25.44 -0.26 -14.11
N ASP A 240 -24.96 -1.43 -14.51
CA ASP A 240 -23.70 -1.59 -15.25
C ASP A 240 -23.85 -1.52 -16.78
N GLY A 241 -25.09 -1.56 -17.28
CA GLY A 241 -25.44 -1.42 -18.69
C GLY A 241 -25.08 -2.61 -19.57
N SER A 242 -24.67 -3.72 -18.97
CA SER A 242 -24.50 -5.01 -19.67
C SER A 242 -25.85 -5.62 -20.02
N PHE A 243 -26.88 -5.31 -19.22
CA PHE A 243 -28.28 -5.62 -19.46
C PHE A 243 -29.09 -4.31 -19.39
N ILE A 244 -30.11 -4.18 -20.22
CA ILE A 244 -30.99 -3.00 -20.22
C ILE A 244 -32.42 -3.50 -20.18
N THR A 245 -33.10 -3.26 -19.07
CA THR A 245 -34.53 -3.42 -18.91
C THR A 245 -35.21 -2.13 -19.27
N ASP A 246 -36.28 -2.27 -20.05
CA ASP A 246 -37.12 -1.14 -20.40
C ASP A 246 -38.22 -0.90 -19.35
N ILE A 247 -38.37 -1.84 -18.40
CA ILE A 247 -39.50 -1.90 -17.47
C ILE A 247 -39.10 -2.14 -16.00
N GLY A 248 -37.83 -2.19 -15.61
CA GLY A 248 -37.38 -2.61 -14.27
C GLY A 248 -37.49 -4.12 -14.05
N ALA A 249 -37.19 -4.60 -12.83
CA ALA A 249 -37.06 -6.03 -12.56
C ALA A 249 -38.38 -6.80 -12.73
N VAL A 250 -39.43 -6.44 -12.00
CA VAL A 250 -40.68 -7.24 -11.95
C VAL A 250 -41.92 -6.36 -11.84
N TRP A 251 -43.00 -6.76 -12.51
CA TRP A 251 -44.35 -6.25 -12.32
C TRP A 251 -45.30 -7.37 -11.87
N ILE A 252 -46.14 -7.15 -10.86
CA ILE A 252 -47.14 -8.11 -10.36
C ILE A 252 -48.54 -7.51 -10.48
N ASP A 253 -49.48 -8.31 -10.99
CA ASP A 253 -50.89 -7.95 -11.14
C ASP A 253 -51.84 -9.17 -10.98
N ASN A 254 -53.15 -8.94 -11.00
CA ASN A 254 -54.21 -9.96 -10.96
C ASN A 254 -54.01 -11.03 -9.86
N MET A 255 -53.68 -10.57 -8.64
CA MET A 255 -53.44 -11.44 -7.50
C MET A 255 -54.76 -11.94 -6.92
N GLU A 256 -54.90 -13.26 -6.79
CA GLU A 256 -56.03 -13.94 -6.19
C GLU A 256 -55.58 -14.91 -5.10
N ILE A 257 -56.23 -14.86 -3.94
CA ILE A 257 -55.91 -15.71 -2.79
C ILE A 257 -57.20 -16.31 -2.25
N ASP A 258 -57.19 -17.63 -2.15
CA ASP A 258 -58.25 -18.42 -1.56
C ASP A 258 -57.67 -19.13 -0.34
N TYR A 259 -58.13 -18.79 0.86
CA TYR A 259 -57.74 -19.47 2.11
C TYR A 259 -58.95 -20.07 2.87
N THR A 260 -60.15 -20.03 2.29
CA THR A 260 -61.38 -20.61 2.86
C THR A 260 -62.11 -21.61 1.94
N GLY A 261 -61.58 -21.86 0.75
CA GLY A 261 -62.23 -22.62 -0.34
C GLY A 261 -63.11 -21.77 -1.27
N ALA A 262 -62.97 -20.45 -1.21
CA ALA A 262 -63.55 -19.44 -2.10
C ALA A 262 -62.60 -18.23 -2.19
N THR A 263 -62.61 -17.49 -3.30
CA THR A 263 -61.81 -16.26 -3.46
C THR A 263 -62.02 -15.30 -2.29
N ASP A 264 -61.00 -15.15 -1.45
CA ASP A 264 -61.05 -14.31 -0.24
C ASP A 264 -60.41 -12.95 -0.49
N VAL A 265 -59.37 -12.91 -1.34
CA VAL A 265 -58.68 -11.70 -1.79
C VAL A 265 -58.54 -11.74 -3.30
N ALA A 266 -58.94 -10.67 -3.97
CA ALA A 266 -58.72 -10.48 -5.40
C ALA A 266 -58.32 -9.02 -5.64
N TRP A 267 -57.08 -8.81 -6.08
CA TRP A 267 -56.50 -7.51 -6.36
C TRP A 267 -55.97 -7.45 -7.79
N ASN A 268 -56.54 -6.55 -8.57
CA ASN A 268 -56.06 -6.14 -9.88
C ASN A 268 -55.48 -4.72 -9.85
N PHE A 269 -55.20 -4.20 -8.65
CA PHE A 269 -54.50 -2.94 -8.37
C PHE A 269 -55.06 -1.62 -8.96
N GLU A 270 -56.16 -1.66 -9.70
CA GLU A 270 -56.73 -0.54 -10.48
C GLU A 270 -57.13 0.71 -9.70
N SER A 271 -57.21 0.64 -8.37
CA SER A 271 -57.47 1.83 -7.58
C SER A 271 -56.32 2.83 -7.63
N GLY A 272 -55.10 2.35 -7.93
CA GLY A 272 -53.88 3.15 -7.94
C GLY A 272 -53.52 3.75 -6.57
N ASN A 273 -54.15 3.27 -5.51
CA ASN A 273 -54.00 3.77 -4.15
C ASN A 273 -53.56 2.62 -3.24
N GLU A 274 -52.31 2.67 -2.77
CA GLU A 274 -51.69 1.64 -1.93
C GLU A 274 -52.51 1.33 -0.67
N ALA A 275 -53.21 2.33 -0.12
CA ALA A 275 -54.03 2.16 1.09
C ALA A 275 -55.21 1.17 0.91
N ASP A 276 -55.62 0.87 -0.32
CA ASP A 276 -56.66 -0.12 -0.60
C ASP A 276 -56.13 -1.57 -0.48
N PHE A 277 -54.80 -1.74 -0.48
CA PHE A 277 -54.08 -3.02 -0.41
C PHE A 277 -53.33 -3.18 0.92
N HIS A 278 -53.98 -2.82 2.02
CA HIS A 278 -53.43 -2.74 3.38
C HIS A 278 -52.77 -4.01 3.95
N ALA A 279 -52.89 -5.16 3.29
CA ALA A 279 -52.19 -6.38 3.67
C ALA A 279 -50.88 -6.59 2.90
N LEU A 280 -50.57 -5.73 1.92
CA LEU A 280 -49.28 -5.67 1.25
C LEU A 280 -48.41 -4.58 1.86
N ASP A 281 -47.18 -4.93 2.22
CA ASP A 281 -46.15 -4.01 2.69
C ASP A 281 -44.86 -4.20 1.89
N ALA A 282 -44.34 -3.10 1.38
CA ALA A 282 -43.10 -3.09 0.63
C ALA A 282 -41.94 -2.88 1.61
N THR A 283 -41.04 -3.86 1.70
CA THR A 283 -39.98 -3.90 2.71
C THR A 283 -38.65 -4.33 2.09
N VAL A 284 -37.61 -4.25 2.89
CA VAL A 284 -36.27 -4.75 2.56
C VAL A 284 -35.77 -5.62 3.71
N PRO A 285 -34.94 -6.63 3.42
CA PRO A 285 -34.24 -7.35 4.49
C PRO A 285 -33.45 -6.37 5.36
N ALA A 286 -33.37 -6.65 6.65
CA ALA A 286 -32.47 -5.93 7.53
C ALA A 286 -31.02 -6.19 7.09
N GLY A 287 -30.23 -5.12 6.94
CA GLY A 287 -28.78 -5.26 6.78
C GLY A 287 -28.11 -5.81 8.04
N ALA A 288 -26.86 -6.23 7.91
CA ALA A 288 -25.99 -6.70 8.97
C ALA A 288 -25.75 -5.66 10.06
N GLY A 289 -25.95 -4.37 9.76
CA GLY A 289 -25.67 -3.24 10.64
C GLY A 289 -24.45 -2.45 10.18
N ALA A 290 -24.34 -1.20 10.62
CA ALA A 290 -23.18 -0.34 10.36
C ALA A 290 -22.24 -0.32 11.58
N TYR A 291 -21.09 -0.98 11.49
CA TYR A 291 -20.17 -1.19 12.61
C TYR A 291 -18.93 -0.29 12.59
N GLY A 292 -18.71 0.45 11.49
CA GLY A 292 -17.59 1.39 11.39
C GLY A 292 -17.65 2.46 12.49
N ALA A 293 -16.64 2.51 13.35
CA ALA A 293 -16.49 3.54 14.38
C ALA A 293 -15.01 3.86 14.63
N LEU A 294 -14.76 5.07 15.16
CA LEU A 294 -13.41 5.48 15.56
C LEU A 294 -13.11 5.01 16.97
N TYR A 295 -11.98 4.34 17.12
CA TYR A 295 -11.47 3.85 18.39
C TYR A 295 -10.01 4.24 18.55
N HIS A 296 -9.58 4.43 19.79
CA HIS A 296 -8.18 4.66 20.14
C HIS A 296 -7.66 3.47 20.95
N SER A 297 -6.33 3.34 21.04
CA SER A 297 -5.69 2.27 21.82
C SER A 297 -6.17 0.88 21.39
N LEU A 298 -6.37 0.71 20.08
CA LEU A 298 -6.78 -0.53 19.49
C LEU A 298 -5.72 -1.61 19.74
N PHE A 299 -6.20 -2.83 19.94
CA PHE A 299 -5.32 -3.99 20.10
C PHE A 299 -4.56 -4.23 18.80
N SER A 300 -3.24 -4.20 18.85
CA SER A 300 -2.35 -4.59 17.77
C SER A 300 -1.38 -5.63 18.33
N GLU A 301 -1.19 -6.72 17.61
CA GLU A 301 -0.16 -7.73 17.94
C GLU A 301 1.25 -7.18 17.69
N ASP A 302 1.35 -6.15 16.85
CA ASP A 302 2.55 -5.35 16.63
C ASP A 302 2.84 -4.48 17.87
N GLN A 303 3.82 -4.91 18.67
CA GLN A 303 4.24 -4.19 19.87
C GLN A 303 5.03 -2.90 19.57
N CYS A 304 5.40 -2.70 18.31
CA CYS A 304 6.25 -1.59 17.85
C CYS A 304 5.45 -0.40 17.37
N VAL A 305 4.26 -0.67 16.84
CA VAL A 305 3.28 0.37 16.54
C VAL A 305 2.19 0.35 17.61
N VAL A 306 2.46 1.03 18.72
CA VAL A 306 1.36 1.44 19.61
C VAL A 306 0.60 2.55 18.89
N ASN A 307 -0.42 2.16 18.13
CA ASN A 307 -1.28 3.15 17.52
C ASN A 307 -2.08 3.88 18.61
N SER A 308 -1.60 5.06 18.97
CA SER A 308 -2.23 5.96 19.93
C SER A 308 -3.22 6.91 19.28
N SER A 309 -3.34 6.88 17.95
CA SER A 309 -4.33 7.64 17.20
C SER A 309 -5.71 6.99 17.30
N TYR A 310 -6.72 7.74 16.88
CA TYR A 310 -8.02 7.20 16.50
C TYR A 310 -7.94 6.57 15.10
N ALA A 311 -8.33 5.31 15.00
CA ALA A 311 -8.45 4.58 13.75
C ALA A 311 -9.88 4.04 13.57
N TRP A 312 -10.29 3.86 12.31
CA TRP A 312 -11.54 3.19 12.00
C TRP A 312 -11.40 1.70 12.24
N ALA A 313 -12.29 1.15 13.07
CA ALA A 313 -12.44 -0.29 13.25
C ALA A 313 -13.90 -0.70 13.04
N PHE A 314 -14.13 -1.99 12.79
CA PHE A 314 -15.40 -2.51 12.29
C PHE A 314 -15.93 -3.71 13.09
N PHE A 315 -15.67 -3.76 14.38
CA PHE A 315 -16.13 -4.84 15.26
C PHE A 315 -17.47 -4.54 15.95
N ASP A 316 -18.23 -5.59 16.25
CA ASP A 316 -19.40 -5.52 17.14
C ASP A 316 -18.95 -5.70 18.59
N LEU A 317 -19.28 -4.73 19.43
CA LEU A 317 -18.96 -4.75 20.87
C LEU A 317 -19.58 -5.93 21.62
N ASN A 318 -20.63 -6.55 21.06
CA ASN A 318 -21.30 -7.70 21.66
C ASN A 318 -20.82 -9.05 21.09
N THR A 319 -20.05 -9.03 20.01
CA THR A 319 -19.52 -10.24 19.37
C THR A 319 -18.07 -10.46 19.83
N THR A 320 -17.82 -11.61 20.45
CA THR A 320 -16.49 -12.00 20.95
C THR A 320 -16.12 -13.39 20.43
N ASN A 321 -14.85 -13.59 20.10
CA ASN A 321 -14.30 -14.90 19.75
C ASN A 321 -13.64 -15.52 21.00
N PRO A 322 -13.87 -16.81 21.34
CA PRO A 322 -13.17 -17.47 22.45
C PRO A 322 -11.63 -17.36 22.42
N GLU A 323 -11.05 -17.21 21.22
CA GLU A 323 -9.60 -17.04 21.02
C GLU A 323 -9.14 -15.60 21.26
N TYR A 324 -10.03 -14.61 21.07
CA TYR A 324 -9.78 -13.19 21.28
C TYR A 324 -10.76 -12.61 22.31
N PRO A 325 -10.35 -12.37 23.57
CA PRO A 325 -11.23 -11.86 24.63
C PRO A 325 -11.55 -10.35 24.48
N ILE A 326 -11.73 -9.89 23.25
CA ILE A 326 -12.01 -8.52 22.82
C ILE A 326 -13.03 -8.56 21.68
N PRO A 327 -13.73 -7.44 21.40
CA PRO A 327 -14.63 -7.35 20.26
C PRO A 327 -13.96 -7.75 18.94
N VAL A 328 -14.68 -8.49 18.09
CA VAL A 328 -14.20 -8.95 16.77
C VAL A 328 -15.13 -8.49 15.66
N THR A 329 -14.63 -8.50 14.42
CA THR A 329 -15.43 -8.23 13.23
C THR A 329 -16.63 -9.18 13.18
N PRO A 330 -17.88 -8.69 12.99
CA PRO A 330 -19.08 -9.53 12.89
C PRO A 330 -18.95 -10.55 11.78
N TYR A 331 -19.61 -11.70 11.95
CA TYR A 331 -19.54 -12.80 11.00
C TYR A 331 -20.83 -13.61 10.95
N GLY A 332 -21.10 -14.19 9.78
CA GLY A 332 -22.27 -15.01 9.51
C GLY A 332 -23.50 -14.22 9.03
N PRO A 333 -24.59 -14.92 8.64
CA PRO A 333 -25.75 -14.28 8.01
C PRO A 333 -26.50 -13.28 8.91
N PRO A 334 -26.92 -12.11 8.36
CA PRO A 334 -26.58 -11.59 7.04
C PRO A 334 -25.07 -11.26 6.97
N TYR A 335 -24.39 -11.81 5.96
CA TYR A 335 -22.94 -11.73 5.83
C TYR A 335 -22.49 -10.28 5.80
N PHE A 336 -21.42 -10.00 6.52
CA PHE A 336 -21.00 -8.65 6.86
C PHE A 336 -20.36 -7.94 5.65
N ASP A 337 -20.96 -6.85 5.18
CA ASP A 337 -20.35 -5.95 4.21
C ASP A 337 -20.50 -4.50 4.68
N ASN A 338 -19.41 -3.95 5.22
CA ASN A 338 -19.43 -2.75 6.03
C ASN A 338 -18.31 -1.81 5.65
N GLY A 339 -18.54 -0.51 5.78
CA GLY A 339 -17.52 0.45 5.43
C GLY A 339 -17.69 1.81 6.06
N VAL A 340 -16.80 2.69 5.68
CA VAL A 340 -16.87 4.12 5.97
C VAL A 340 -16.68 4.86 4.67
N GLN A 341 -17.54 5.86 4.45
CA GLN A 341 -17.52 6.69 3.27
C GLN A 341 -17.06 8.09 3.65
N SER A 342 -16.19 8.66 2.83
CA SER A 342 -15.71 10.02 3.01
C SER A 342 -16.81 11.05 2.71
N PRO A 343 -16.68 12.30 3.19
CA PRO A 343 -17.41 13.40 2.59
C PRO A 343 -17.02 13.55 1.11
N LEU A 344 -17.85 14.26 0.36
CA LEU A 344 -17.54 14.61 -1.03
C LEU A 344 -16.42 15.67 -1.07
N PHE A 345 -15.37 15.38 -1.82
CA PHE A 345 -14.25 16.29 -2.05
C PHE A 345 -14.52 17.14 -3.29
N GLU A 346 -15.16 18.30 -3.14
CA GLU A 346 -15.48 19.21 -4.26
C GLU A 346 -14.38 20.27 -4.51
N ARG A 347 -13.55 20.57 -3.50
CA ARG A 347 -12.43 21.54 -3.57
C ARG A 347 -11.32 21.14 -2.61
N ALA A 348 -10.15 21.77 -2.75
CA ALA A 348 -9.22 21.92 -1.61
C ALA A 348 -9.95 22.68 -0.48
N HIS A 349 -10.67 22.00 0.40
CA HIS A 349 -11.56 22.68 1.33
C HIS A 349 -10.84 23.14 2.61
N THR A 350 -10.77 24.46 2.77
CA THR A 350 -10.84 25.24 4.01
C THR A 350 -10.03 24.78 5.24
N LEU A 351 -8.70 24.76 5.15
CA LEU A 351 -7.80 24.98 6.30
C LEU A 351 -6.37 25.38 5.90
N GLY A 352 -6.22 26.24 4.89
CA GLY A 352 -4.96 26.99 4.72
C GLY A 352 -4.43 27.19 3.30
N ASP A 353 -5.02 26.58 2.27
CA ASP A 353 -4.68 26.93 0.88
C ASP A 353 -5.51 28.17 0.44
N PRO A 354 -4.88 29.33 0.19
CA PRO A 354 -5.58 30.55 -0.19
C PRO A 354 -6.18 30.56 -1.61
N VAL A 355 -5.99 29.51 -2.43
CA VAL A 355 -6.43 29.54 -3.85
C VAL A 355 -7.68 28.69 -4.13
N GLY A 356 -8.00 27.69 -3.31
CA GLY A 356 -9.30 26.98 -3.36
C GLY A 356 -9.73 26.48 -4.75
N ILE A 357 -8.79 25.90 -5.51
CA ILE A 357 -9.09 25.31 -6.82
C ILE A 357 -10.05 24.12 -6.63
N SER A 358 -11.02 24.00 -7.54
CA SER A 358 -11.95 22.87 -7.63
C SER A 358 -11.24 21.62 -8.16
N VAL A 359 -11.83 20.44 -7.93
CA VAL A 359 -11.23 19.18 -8.40
C VAL A 359 -11.14 19.16 -9.92
N ASP A 360 -12.11 19.70 -10.66
CA ASP A 360 -12.05 19.81 -12.13
C ASP A 360 -10.85 20.64 -12.62
N ALA A 361 -10.58 21.76 -11.93
CA ALA A 361 -9.47 22.66 -12.24
C ALA A 361 -8.12 22.03 -11.91
N ALA A 362 -8.08 21.16 -10.91
CA ALA A 362 -6.89 20.42 -10.53
C ALA A 362 -6.70 19.14 -11.38
N HIS A 363 -7.78 18.49 -11.81
CA HIS A 363 -7.79 17.25 -12.58
C HIS A 363 -7.61 17.52 -14.07
N VAL A 364 -6.37 17.87 -14.44
CA VAL A 364 -5.95 18.07 -15.83
C VAL A 364 -5.51 16.76 -16.48
N PRO A 365 -5.41 16.67 -17.83
CA PRO A 365 -4.79 15.53 -18.49
C PRO A 365 -3.41 15.22 -17.90
N GLY A 366 -3.16 13.96 -17.56
CA GLY A 366 -1.92 13.56 -16.86
C GLY A 366 -2.01 13.63 -15.33
N SER A 367 -3.13 14.03 -14.74
CA SER A 367 -3.29 13.92 -13.28
C SER A 367 -3.39 12.46 -12.85
N ARG A 368 -2.74 12.12 -11.73
CA ARG A 368 -2.87 10.85 -11.03
C ARG A 368 -3.59 11.03 -9.71
N PHE A 369 -4.64 10.24 -9.47
CA PHE A 369 -5.31 10.18 -8.19
C PHE A 369 -4.72 9.07 -7.33
N ILE A 370 -3.95 9.43 -6.31
CA ILE A 370 -3.30 8.48 -5.42
C ILE A 370 -4.01 8.48 -4.06
N PHE A 371 -4.47 7.31 -3.66
CA PHE A 371 -4.97 7.01 -2.33
C PHE A 371 -3.88 6.32 -1.52
N SER A 372 -3.76 6.67 -0.24
CA SER A 372 -2.92 5.93 0.70
C SER A 372 -3.61 5.82 2.07
N ALA A 373 -3.40 4.71 2.77
CA ALA A 373 -3.85 4.51 4.15
C ALA A 373 -2.87 3.61 4.89
N LEU A 374 -2.76 3.77 6.21
CA LEU A 374 -2.12 2.80 7.08
C LEU A 374 -3.20 1.81 7.55
N VAL A 375 -3.00 0.52 7.26
CA VAL A 375 -4.01 -0.51 7.55
C VAL A 375 -3.40 -1.56 8.46
N TYR A 376 -4.04 -1.85 9.59
CA TYR A 376 -3.68 -2.98 10.43
C TYR A 376 -4.30 -4.25 9.83
N TRP A 377 -3.44 -5.17 9.39
CA TRP A 377 -3.85 -6.46 8.88
C TRP A 377 -3.65 -7.49 9.97
N ASP A 378 -4.74 -8.15 10.34
CA ASP A 378 -4.79 -9.43 11.03
C ASP A 378 -6.00 -10.16 10.45
N LEU A 379 -5.89 -10.50 9.16
CA LEU A 379 -6.97 -11.03 8.33
C LEU A 379 -6.61 -12.44 7.86
N PRO A 380 -6.53 -13.43 8.77
CA PRO A 380 -6.19 -14.79 8.38
C PRO A 380 -7.24 -15.28 7.38
N LEU A 381 -6.79 -15.93 6.31
CA LEU A 381 -7.66 -16.36 5.21
C LEU A 381 -8.86 -17.19 5.70
N ASN A 382 -8.71 -17.93 6.80
CA ASN A 382 -9.78 -18.73 7.39
C ASN A 382 -11.02 -17.91 7.81
N THR A 383 -10.84 -16.64 8.18
CA THR A 383 -11.93 -15.73 8.56
C THR A 383 -12.76 -15.26 7.39
N LEU A 384 -12.19 -15.33 6.18
CA LEU A 384 -12.76 -14.77 4.97
C LEU A 384 -13.20 -13.30 5.08
N ILE A 385 -12.51 -12.51 5.93
CA ILE A 385 -12.67 -11.06 5.99
C ILE A 385 -11.61 -10.38 5.11
N PHE A 386 -12.06 -9.47 4.24
CA PHE A 386 -11.23 -8.80 3.24
C PHE A 386 -11.37 -7.29 3.37
N VAL A 387 -10.33 -6.55 2.98
CA VAL A 387 -10.41 -5.11 2.82
C VAL A 387 -10.39 -4.70 1.37
N GLN A 388 -11.22 -3.72 1.04
CA GLN A 388 -11.27 -3.09 -0.27
C GLN A 388 -11.50 -1.59 -0.13
N SER A 389 -11.02 -0.81 -1.09
CA SER A 389 -11.35 0.62 -1.18
C SER A 389 -11.90 0.95 -2.55
N TYR A 390 -12.87 1.86 -2.56
CA TYR A 390 -13.60 2.31 -3.74
C TYR A 390 -13.47 3.82 -3.89
N VAL A 391 -13.54 4.28 -5.13
CA VAL A 391 -13.63 5.69 -5.49
C VAL A 391 -14.91 5.92 -6.28
N ALA A 392 -15.55 7.07 -6.06
CA ALA A 392 -16.63 7.54 -6.92
C ALA A 392 -16.36 8.99 -7.34
N ALA A 393 -16.57 9.29 -8.61
CA ALA A 393 -16.52 10.64 -9.15
C ALA A 393 -17.86 11.36 -8.92
N HIS A 394 -17.82 12.64 -8.64
CA HIS A 394 -18.95 13.54 -8.80
C HIS A 394 -18.64 14.41 -10.02
N THR A 395 -19.57 14.52 -10.96
CA THR A 395 -19.32 15.20 -12.23
C THR A 395 -20.13 16.47 -12.35
N ILE A 396 -19.65 17.43 -13.16
CA ILE A 396 -20.41 18.67 -13.43
C ILE A 396 -21.76 18.34 -14.09
N GLU A 397 -21.77 17.29 -14.90
CA GLU A 397 -22.91 16.84 -15.68
C GLU A 397 -23.98 16.14 -14.84
N ALA A 398 -23.63 15.60 -13.66
CA ALA A 398 -24.55 14.85 -12.80
C ALA A 398 -24.52 15.32 -11.33
N PRO A 399 -25.67 15.61 -10.70
CA PRO A 399 -25.72 16.10 -9.32
C PRO A 399 -25.39 15.03 -8.25
N CYS A 400 -25.06 13.80 -8.64
CA CYS A 400 -24.84 12.66 -7.76
C CYS A 400 -23.46 12.05 -8.02
N LEU A 401 -22.95 11.27 -7.05
CA LEU A 401 -21.79 10.40 -7.27
C LEU A 401 -22.12 9.40 -8.40
N GLY A 402 -21.13 9.15 -9.25
CA GLY A 402 -21.11 8.07 -10.22
C GLY A 402 -20.95 6.71 -9.55
N GLN A 403 -20.77 5.67 -10.36
CA GLN A 403 -20.60 4.30 -9.88
C GLN A 403 -19.38 4.19 -8.96
N TRP A 404 -19.48 3.39 -7.90
CA TRP A 404 -18.34 3.13 -7.02
C TRP A 404 -17.40 2.13 -7.69
N GLU A 405 -16.21 2.60 -8.06
CA GLU A 405 -15.22 1.80 -8.75
C GLU A 405 -14.09 1.38 -7.81
N ALA A 406 -13.59 0.16 -8.01
CA ALA A 406 -12.44 -0.36 -7.29
C ALA A 406 -11.46 -1.03 -8.26
N ASN A 407 -10.23 -1.28 -7.80
CA ASN A 407 -9.23 -2.01 -8.58
C ASN A 407 -9.41 -3.55 -8.48
N TYR A 408 -10.58 -4.00 -8.00
CA TYR A 408 -10.97 -5.41 -7.75
C TYR A 408 -9.92 -6.27 -7.02
N THR A 409 -8.96 -5.63 -6.35
CA THR A 409 -7.93 -6.31 -5.58
C THR A 409 -8.38 -6.32 -4.13
N VAL A 410 -8.82 -7.48 -3.66
CA VAL A 410 -9.17 -7.72 -2.26
C VAL A 410 -7.92 -8.15 -1.49
N TYR A 411 -7.70 -7.60 -0.30
CA TYR A 411 -6.55 -7.96 0.53
C TYR A 411 -6.98 -8.85 1.69
N TYR A 412 -6.25 -9.96 1.81
CA TYR A 412 -6.37 -11.00 2.83
C TYR A 412 -5.01 -11.69 2.93
N GLY A 413 -4.78 -12.48 3.98
CA GLY A 413 -3.65 -13.41 3.93
C GLY A 413 -3.12 -13.84 5.30
N PRO A 414 -2.51 -15.04 5.36
CA PRO A 414 -1.86 -15.53 6.56
C PRO A 414 -0.57 -14.74 6.76
N GLY A 415 -0.35 -14.17 7.94
CA GLY A 415 1.02 -13.82 8.33
C GLY A 415 1.38 -12.34 8.35
N TYR A 416 0.46 -11.41 8.10
CA TYR A 416 0.68 -10.00 8.45
C TYR A 416 -0.09 -9.73 9.74
N TYR A 417 0.63 -9.41 10.83
CA TYR A 417 0.07 -8.99 12.13
C TYR A 417 0.65 -7.61 12.44
N GLY A 418 0.30 -6.61 11.62
CA GLY A 418 1.00 -5.33 11.67
C GLY A 418 0.34 -4.24 10.85
N TRP A 419 0.79 -3.01 11.10
CA TRP A 419 0.38 -1.83 10.36
C TRP A 419 1.18 -1.70 9.07
N LEU A 420 0.49 -1.70 7.92
CA LEU A 420 1.12 -1.61 6.62
C LEU A 420 0.63 -0.39 5.85
N GLY A 421 1.58 0.28 5.19
CA GLY A 421 1.29 1.38 4.29
C GLY A 421 0.68 0.85 2.99
N HIS A 422 -0.59 1.16 2.76
CA HIS A 422 -1.29 0.86 1.53
C HIS A 422 -1.31 2.10 0.64
N THR A 423 -0.90 1.99 -0.62
CA THR A 423 -0.95 3.10 -1.59
C THR A 423 -1.44 2.59 -2.94
N ARG A 424 -2.47 3.23 -3.50
CA ARG A 424 -3.10 2.85 -4.77
C ARG A 424 -3.27 4.05 -5.69
N ASP A 425 -3.14 3.78 -6.97
CA ASP A 425 -3.48 4.72 -8.03
C ASP A 425 -4.88 4.41 -8.55
N TYR A 426 -5.83 5.30 -8.28
CA TYR A 426 -7.24 5.18 -8.66
C TYR A 426 -7.59 6.07 -9.85
N THR A 427 -6.61 6.53 -10.62
CA THR A 427 -6.85 7.44 -11.76
C THR A 427 -7.80 6.82 -12.78
N GLN A 428 -7.60 5.54 -13.11
CA GLN A 428 -8.45 4.84 -14.07
C GLN A 428 -9.87 4.67 -13.50
N GLN A 429 -10.00 4.18 -12.27
CA GLN A 429 -11.30 3.95 -11.62
C GLN A 429 -12.09 5.24 -11.44
N LEU A 430 -11.42 6.36 -11.14
CA LEU A 430 -12.08 7.67 -11.06
C LEU A 430 -12.62 8.10 -12.43
N ALA A 431 -11.90 7.82 -13.52
CA ALA A 431 -12.37 8.11 -14.88
C ALA A 431 -13.50 7.17 -15.32
N GLU A 432 -13.46 5.89 -14.93
CA GLU A 432 -14.54 4.92 -15.14
C GLU A 432 -15.81 5.36 -14.41
N SER A 433 -15.68 5.70 -13.12
CA SER A 433 -16.77 6.23 -12.30
C SER A 433 -17.40 7.51 -12.87
N ALA A 434 -16.56 8.40 -13.44
CA ALA A 434 -17.04 9.62 -14.07
C ALA A 434 -17.84 9.34 -15.35
N GLY A 435 -17.52 8.27 -16.08
CA GLY A 435 -18.07 7.96 -17.39
C GLY A 435 -17.44 8.79 -18.52
N PRO A 436 -17.52 8.30 -19.78
CA PRO A 436 -16.84 8.90 -20.91
C PRO A 436 -17.37 10.30 -21.24
N GLY A 437 -16.46 11.28 -21.25
CA GLY A 437 -16.75 12.66 -21.65
C GLY A 437 -17.29 13.58 -20.55
N ASN A 438 -17.43 13.07 -19.32
CA ASN A 438 -17.83 13.87 -18.16
C ASN A 438 -16.61 14.50 -17.47
N THR A 439 -16.85 15.61 -16.78
CA THR A 439 -15.82 16.36 -16.06
C THR A 439 -15.94 16.11 -14.57
N VAL A 440 -14.90 15.60 -13.93
CA VAL A 440 -14.86 15.33 -12.48
C VAL A 440 -14.85 16.65 -11.71
N ASP A 441 -15.94 16.99 -11.03
CA ASP A 441 -16.11 18.18 -10.16
C ASP A 441 -15.80 17.88 -8.69
N GLY A 442 -15.92 16.61 -8.31
CA GLY A 442 -15.56 16.12 -6.99
C GLY A 442 -15.31 14.62 -6.98
N MET A 443 -14.91 14.10 -5.83
CA MET A 443 -14.75 12.66 -5.65
C MET A 443 -15.02 12.23 -4.21
N ALA A 444 -15.33 10.96 -4.01
CA ALA A 444 -15.50 10.35 -2.70
C ALA A 444 -14.76 9.01 -2.63
N ILE A 445 -14.38 8.60 -1.43
CA ILE A 445 -13.69 7.34 -1.15
C ILE A 445 -14.54 6.54 -0.18
N ARG A 446 -14.56 5.22 -0.36
CA ARG A 446 -15.14 4.28 0.60
C ARG A 446 -14.10 3.25 0.99
N LEU A 447 -13.94 3.01 2.29
CA LEU A 447 -13.14 1.92 2.84
C LEU A 447 -14.10 0.83 3.30
N MET A 448 -13.93 -0.38 2.81
CA MET A 448 -14.84 -1.50 2.99
C MET A 448 -14.13 -2.69 3.64
N VAL A 449 -14.89 -3.39 4.47
CA VAL A 449 -14.57 -4.66 5.11
C VAL A 449 -15.65 -5.65 4.72
N ILE A 450 -15.26 -6.67 3.97
CA ILE A 450 -16.16 -7.56 3.24
C ILE A 450 -15.99 -8.97 3.78
N ASP A 451 -17.08 -9.60 4.18
CA ASP A 451 -17.19 -11.03 4.47
C ASP A 451 -17.42 -11.78 3.16
N MET A 452 -16.42 -12.54 2.74
CA MET A 452 -16.45 -13.34 1.51
C MET A 452 -16.95 -14.76 1.76
N CYS A 453 -17.40 -15.10 2.97
CA CYS A 453 -18.05 -16.38 3.26
C CYS A 453 -19.18 -16.74 2.28
N PRO A 454 -20.09 -15.84 1.82
CA PRO A 454 -21.12 -16.22 0.86
C PRO A 454 -20.57 -16.85 -0.43
N TYR A 455 -19.34 -16.51 -0.80
CA TYR A 455 -18.70 -17.02 -2.01
C TYR A 455 -17.68 -18.13 -1.73
N TRP A 456 -16.92 -18.01 -0.64
CA TRP A 456 -15.67 -18.75 -0.43
C TRP A 456 -15.67 -19.65 0.80
N CYS A 457 -16.73 -19.64 1.62
CA CYS A 457 -16.86 -20.59 2.71
C CYS A 457 -16.82 -22.04 2.20
N ASP A 458 -16.26 -22.92 3.03
CA ASP A 458 -15.98 -24.33 2.77
C ASP A 458 -14.90 -24.61 1.69
N ASN A 459 -14.47 -23.59 0.94
CA ASN A 459 -13.43 -23.72 -0.09
C ASN A 459 -12.07 -23.18 0.35
N TYR A 460 -12.05 -21.94 0.88
CA TYR A 460 -10.81 -21.24 1.25
C TYR A 460 -10.70 -20.96 2.76
N GLY A 461 -11.83 -20.99 3.47
CA GLY A 461 -11.95 -20.81 4.90
C GLY A 461 -13.33 -21.28 5.37
N ASP A 462 -13.55 -21.31 6.67
CA ASP A 462 -14.84 -21.70 7.26
C ASP A 462 -15.58 -20.53 7.92
N GLY A 463 -15.08 -19.30 7.77
CA GLY A 463 -15.66 -18.11 8.40
C GLY A 463 -15.52 -18.13 9.92
N THR A 464 -14.52 -18.84 10.45
CA THR A 464 -14.21 -18.87 11.88
C THR A 464 -12.85 -18.23 12.17
N GLY A 465 -12.60 -17.94 13.45
CA GLY A 465 -11.34 -17.32 13.88
C GLY A 465 -11.27 -15.81 13.67
N HIS A 466 -12.43 -15.13 13.60
CA HIS A 466 -12.49 -13.68 13.39
C HIS A 466 -11.66 -12.93 14.43
N THR A 467 -10.98 -11.90 13.94
CA THR A 467 -10.09 -11.04 14.71
C THR A 467 -10.72 -9.65 14.87
N PRO A 468 -10.14 -8.77 15.69
CA PRO A 468 -10.56 -7.37 15.77
C PRO A 468 -10.25 -6.54 14.50
N ALA A 469 -9.36 -7.03 13.63
CA ALA A 469 -8.95 -6.34 12.42
C ALA A 469 -10.01 -6.47 11.31
N PRO A 470 -10.01 -5.55 10.33
CA PRO A 470 -8.99 -4.55 10.01
C PRO A 470 -9.19 -3.21 10.72
N TYR A 471 -8.10 -2.44 10.83
CA TYR A 471 -8.15 -1.02 11.23
C TYR A 471 -7.57 -0.12 10.15
N PHE A 472 -8.13 1.09 9.98
CA PHE A 472 -7.64 2.07 9.02
C PHE A 472 -7.28 3.38 9.72
N ASP A 473 -6.09 3.87 9.44
CA ASP A 473 -5.56 5.14 9.93
C ASP A 473 -4.73 5.84 8.84
N MET A 474 -4.25 7.06 9.10
CA MET A 474 -3.38 7.85 8.22
C MET A 474 -3.90 7.91 6.78
N VAL A 475 -5.22 8.07 6.63
CA VAL A 475 -5.86 8.05 5.32
C VAL A 475 -5.51 9.34 4.59
N SER A 476 -5.07 9.21 3.35
CA SER A 476 -4.75 10.33 2.48
C SER A 476 -5.18 10.06 1.05
N ALA A 477 -5.56 11.14 0.37
CA ALA A 477 -5.91 11.14 -1.02
C ALA A 477 -5.33 12.41 -1.61
N ARG A 478 -4.56 12.22 -2.68
CA ARG A 478 -3.82 13.27 -3.34
C ARG A 478 -4.08 13.18 -4.83
N LEU A 479 -4.45 14.31 -5.40
CA LEU A 479 -4.41 14.47 -6.84
C LEU A 479 -3.04 15.05 -7.18
N ILE A 480 -2.22 14.24 -7.81
CA ILE A 480 -0.89 14.62 -8.27
C ILE A 480 -1.06 15.00 -9.72
N ASN A 481 -0.80 16.25 -10.08
CA ASN A 481 -0.59 16.55 -11.48
C ASN A 481 0.74 15.88 -11.84
N THR A 482 0.68 14.69 -12.44
CA THR A 482 1.90 14.21 -13.07
C THR A 482 2.11 15.12 -14.26
N SER A 483 3.03 16.04 -14.03
CA SER A 483 4.20 16.18 -14.85
C SER A 483 3.96 15.59 -16.25
N SER A 484 3.85 16.44 -17.29
CA SER A 484 3.79 16.09 -18.73
C SER A 484 4.76 14.99 -19.23
N ILE A 485 5.67 14.54 -18.38
CA ILE A 485 6.54 13.40 -18.56
C ILE A 485 6.32 12.44 -17.38
N ALA A 486 5.67 11.29 -17.59
CA ALA A 486 5.63 10.25 -16.57
C ALA A 486 6.92 9.43 -16.58
N TRP A 487 7.75 9.66 -15.56
CA TRP A 487 9.04 9.00 -15.36
C TRP A 487 8.87 7.60 -14.76
N ASP A 488 9.44 6.60 -15.42
CA ASP A 488 9.58 5.24 -14.92
C ASP A 488 11.08 4.92 -14.87
N VAL A 489 11.69 5.27 -13.73
CA VAL A 489 13.13 5.05 -13.44
C VAL A 489 13.23 3.93 -12.41
N ASP A 490 13.28 2.71 -12.93
CA ASP A 490 13.42 1.49 -12.14
C ASP A 490 14.69 1.54 -11.30
N VAL A 491 14.56 1.24 -10.01
CA VAL A 491 15.68 1.35 -9.05
C VAL A 491 16.85 0.45 -9.45
N PHE A 492 16.58 -0.78 -9.89
CA PHE A 492 17.59 -1.74 -10.35
C PHE A 492 18.23 -1.38 -11.71
N ARG A 493 17.72 -0.38 -12.42
CA ARG A 493 18.32 0.13 -13.67
C ARG A 493 19.07 1.45 -13.45
N ARG A 494 19.20 1.91 -12.20
CA ARG A 494 20.03 3.07 -11.84
C ARG A 494 21.48 2.67 -11.76
N PHE A 495 22.35 3.68 -11.85
CA PHE A 495 23.78 3.51 -11.58
C PHE A 495 24.02 3.06 -10.14
N GLN A 496 25.01 2.19 -9.96
CA GLN A 496 25.40 1.53 -8.72
C GLN A 496 26.77 2.03 -8.26
N ASP A 497 27.00 2.09 -6.95
CA ASP A 497 28.33 2.35 -6.40
C ASP A 497 29.31 1.24 -6.86
N ASN A 498 30.55 1.59 -7.22
CA ASN A 498 31.46 0.62 -7.84
C ASN A 498 32.93 0.82 -7.43
N PHE A 499 33.77 -0.17 -7.73
CA PHE A 499 35.20 -0.23 -7.40
C PHE A 499 36.09 -0.18 -8.64
N PRO A 500 37.41 0.07 -8.50
CA PRO A 500 38.29 0.25 -9.63
C PRO A 500 38.62 -1.08 -10.30
N GLU A 501 38.62 -1.11 -11.62
CA GLU A 501 39.12 -2.25 -12.37
C GLU A 501 40.66 -2.32 -12.32
N ALA A 502 41.23 -3.35 -12.94
CA ALA A 502 42.69 -3.54 -13.01
C ALA A 502 43.47 -2.37 -13.66
N ASN A 503 42.79 -1.48 -14.39
CA ASN A 503 43.36 -0.26 -14.96
C ASN A 503 43.39 0.93 -13.96
N GLY A 504 42.80 0.76 -12.77
CA GLY A 504 42.67 1.78 -11.73
C GLY A 504 41.52 2.77 -11.93
N LYS A 505 40.65 2.53 -12.92
CA LYS A 505 39.47 3.35 -13.23
C LYS A 505 38.20 2.68 -12.73
N VAL A 506 37.22 3.48 -12.36
CA VAL A 506 35.92 3.00 -11.87
C VAL A 506 34.90 3.13 -12.98
N ARG A 507 34.32 2.01 -13.39
CA ARG A 507 33.22 1.97 -14.35
C ARG A 507 31.90 2.28 -13.63
N ILE A 508 31.05 3.10 -14.24
CA ILE A 508 29.77 3.51 -13.66
C ILE A 508 28.64 2.71 -14.28
N ASP A 509 28.38 1.57 -13.67
CA ASP A 509 27.44 0.59 -14.17
C ASP A 509 26.04 0.71 -13.54
N SER A 510 25.04 0.16 -14.20
CA SER A 510 23.73 -0.10 -13.60
C SER A 510 23.77 -1.22 -12.54
N ALA A 511 22.74 -1.27 -11.69
CA ALA A 511 22.66 -2.28 -10.63
C ALA A 511 22.38 -3.70 -11.14
N ILE A 512 21.61 -3.84 -12.21
CA ILE A 512 21.16 -5.14 -12.73
C ILE A 512 22.27 -5.96 -13.41
N ASP A 513 22.30 -7.27 -13.16
CA ASP A 513 22.94 -8.26 -14.03
C ASP A 513 22.15 -8.43 -15.34
N VAL A 514 22.79 -8.14 -16.46
CA VAL A 514 22.15 -8.21 -17.79
C VAL A 514 22.23 -9.59 -18.42
N GLN A 515 22.85 -10.57 -17.76
CA GLN A 515 22.78 -11.95 -18.23
C GLN A 515 21.35 -12.50 -18.22
N PRO A 516 21.02 -13.41 -19.16
CA PRO A 516 19.81 -14.21 -19.03
C PRO A 516 19.84 -14.99 -17.72
N TYR A 517 18.68 -15.23 -17.12
CA TYR A 517 18.53 -16.00 -15.88
C TYR A 517 19.23 -17.38 -15.88
N SER A 518 19.48 -17.98 -17.05
CA SER A 518 20.24 -19.24 -17.17
C SER A 518 21.77 -19.06 -17.25
N GLY A 519 22.25 -17.83 -17.12
CA GLY A 519 23.66 -17.47 -17.13
C GLY A 519 24.37 -17.99 -15.89
N THR A 520 25.66 -18.28 -16.01
CA THR A 520 26.49 -18.74 -14.87
C THR A 520 27.61 -17.75 -14.58
N THR A 521 27.51 -16.54 -15.13
CA THR A 521 28.55 -15.52 -15.10
C THR A 521 27.87 -14.18 -14.88
N LEU A 522 28.39 -13.36 -13.98
CA LEU A 522 27.88 -12.03 -13.76
C LEU A 522 28.28 -11.13 -14.94
N VAL A 523 27.32 -10.49 -15.59
CA VAL A 523 27.60 -9.40 -16.54
C VAL A 523 26.86 -8.17 -16.06
N ILE A 524 27.64 -7.28 -15.46
CA ILE A 524 27.16 -6.01 -14.94
C ILE A 524 26.64 -5.17 -16.12
N GLY A 525 25.42 -4.63 -15.99
CA GLY A 525 24.84 -3.78 -17.03
C GLY A 525 25.54 -2.42 -17.13
N ASP A 526 25.89 -2.02 -18.34
CA ASP A 526 26.63 -0.77 -18.66
C ASP A 526 25.85 0.50 -18.31
N SER A 527 24.69 0.65 -18.94
CA SER A 527 24.01 1.94 -18.97
C SER A 527 22.80 1.97 -18.02
N THR A 528 22.51 3.15 -17.47
CA THR A 528 21.21 3.36 -16.82
C THR A 528 20.09 3.48 -17.85
N LEU A 529 18.93 2.91 -17.54
CA LEU A 529 17.77 2.91 -18.42
C LEU A 529 16.58 3.65 -17.80
N ILE A 530 15.93 4.46 -18.61
CA ILE A 530 14.73 5.22 -18.24
C ILE A 530 13.62 4.89 -19.21
N LYS A 531 12.48 4.47 -18.68
CA LYS A 531 11.26 4.38 -19.46
C LYS A 531 10.43 5.64 -19.23
N LEU A 532 9.94 6.24 -20.31
CA LEU A 532 8.97 7.34 -20.23
C LEU A 532 7.59 6.84 -20.64
N ARG A 533 6.67 6.75 -19.69
CA ARG A 533 5.25 6.45 -19.99
C ARG A 533 4.58 7.79 -20.34
N MET A 534 4.55 8.13 -21.62
CA MET A 534 4.09 9.46 -22.05
C MET A 534 2.60 9.66 -21.72
N ASP A 535 2.23 10.85 -21.22
CA ASP A 535 0.86 11.24 -20.93
C ASP A 535 0.26 12.16 -22.03
N GLY A 536 -0.89 12.77 -21.74
CA GLY A 536 -1.83 13.41 -22.67
C GLY A 536 -1.32 14.55 -23.57
N HIS A 537 -0.01 14.83 -23.59
CA HIS A 537 0.60 15.95 -24.34
C HIS A 537 1.42 15.52 -25.58
N GLY A 538 1.42 14.24 -25.94
CA GLY A 538 1.96 13.77 -27.23
C GLY A 538 3.46 13.42 -27.25
N GLY A 539 4.10 13.33 -26.07
CA GLY A 539 5.42 12.72 -25.88
C GLY A 539 6.58 13.66 -25.56
N ILE A 540 7.81 13.15 -25.66
CA ILE A 540 9.05 13.92 -25.43
C ILE A 540 9.37 14.78 -26.67
N GLN A 541 9.76 16.03 -26.45
CA GLN A 541 10.16 16.92 -27.53
C GLN A 541 11.44 16.41 -28.20
N ARG A 542 11.58 16.68 -29.50
CA ARG A 542 12.79 16.36 -30.27
C ARG A 542 13.84 17.46 -30.12
N ASP A 543 15.09 17.06 -29.97
CA ASP A 543 16.30 17.89 -29.96
C ASP A 543 17.09 17.70 -31.27
N PRO A 544 16.98 18.62 -32.23
CA PRO A 544 17.78 18.58 -33.45
C PRO A 544 19.14 19.29 -33.31
N ALA A 545 19.46 19.86 -32.14
CA ALA A 545 20.56 20.80 -31.99
C ALA A 545 21.72 20.27 -31.13
N SER A 546 21.47 19.35 -30.20
CA SER A 546 22.49 18.85 -29.27
C SER A 546 23.57 17.99 -29.94
N VAL A 547 23.20 17.16 -30.93
CA VAL A 547 24.15 16.32 -31.68
C VAL A 547 24.07 16.66 -33.17
N PRO A 548 25.15 17.18 -33.79
CA PRO A 548 25.12 17.59 -35.20
C PRO A 548 24.73 16.45 -36.14
N GLY A 549 23.59 16.60 -36.82
CA GLY A 549 23.11 15.64 -37.82
C GLY A 549 22.14 14.57 -37.29
N GLU A 550 21.83 14.60 -35.99
CA GLU A 550 20.93 13.65 -35.36
C GLU A 550 19.72 14.35 -34.71
N VAL A 551 18.64 13.58 -34.53
CA VAL A 551 17.44 14.05 -33.82
C VAL A 551 17.26 13.17 -32.61
N ARG A 552 17.60 13.71 -31.44
CA ARG A 552 17.55 13.03 -30.13
C ARG A 552 16.29 13.45 -29.36
N PRO A 553 15.88 12.75 -28.31
CA PRO A 553 14.89 13.30 -27.37
C PRO A 553 15.50 14.49 -26.59
N ARG A 554 14.67 15.47 -26.19
CA ARG A 554 15.06 16.50 -25.20
C ARG A 554 15.03 15.87 -23.80
N LEU A 555 15.91 14.90 -23.61
CA LEU A 555 16.09 14.13 -22.38
C LEU A 555 17.58 14.12 -22.06
N TYR A 556 17.93 14.64 -20.90
CA TYR A 556 19.31 14.92 -20.52
C TYR A 556 19.63 14.35 -19.14
N LEU A 557 20.87 13.89 -18.98
CA LEU A 557 21.48 13.56 -17.70
C LEU A 557 22.34 14.75 -17.29
N HIS A 558 22.06 15.28 -16.11
CA HIS A 558 22.86 16.30 -15.46
C HIS A 558 23.70 15.63 -14.39
N SER A 559 25.02 15.77 -14.47
CA SER A 559 25.94 15.16 -13.51
C SER A 559 27.03 16.13 -13.06
N ARG A 560 27.51 15.95 -11.83
CA ARG A 560 28.68 16.65 -11.29
C ARG A 560 29.45 15.77 -10.32
N VAL A 561 30.76 15.94 -10.29
CA VAL A 561 31.62 15.27 -9.30
C VAL A 561 31.82 16.22 -8.12
N THR A 562 31.41 15.82 -6.92
CA THR A 562 31.42 16.66 -5.71
C THR A 562 32.60 16.38 -4.78
N ALA A 563 33.18 15.18 -4.86
CA ALA A 563 34.39 14.78 -4.14
C ALA A 563 35.29 13.90 -5.03
N GLY A 564 36.54 13.69 -4.62
CA GLY A 564 37.50 12.84 -5.33
C GLY A 564 38.44 13.55 -6.31
N PRO A 565 39.27 12.79 -7.05
CA PRO A 565 40.24 13.31 -8.02
C PRO A 565 39.64 14.25 -9.08
N HIS A 566 38.37 14.06 -9.44
CA HIS A 566 37.68 14.83 -10.47
C HIS A 566 36.67 15.84 -9.92
N ALA A 567 36.72 16.18 -8.62
CA ALA A 567 35.82 17.14 -8.01
C ALA A 567 35.76 18.48 -8.77
N GLY A 568 34.55 18.89 -9.16
CA GLY A 568 34.28 20.11 -9.92
C GLY A 568 34.64 20.03 -11.42
N SER A 569 34.93 18.84 -11.94
CA SER A 569 35.26 18.66 -13.36
C SER A 569 34.12 19.08 -14.30
N THR A 570 34.52 19.70 -15.41
CA THR A 570 33.65 20.01 -16.56
C THR A 570 34.21 19.41 -17.85
N ASP A 571 34.96 18.31 -17.72
CA ASP A 571 35.64 17.67 -18.84
C ASP A 571 34.62 16.95 -19.74
N PRO A 572 34.62 17.21 -21.06
CA PRO A 572 33.81 16.45 -21.99
C PRO A 572 34.04 14.93 -21.96
N ALA A 573 35.20 14.48 -21.47
CA ALA A 573 35.52 13.06 -21.32
C ALA A 573 34.69 12.33 -20.25
N MET A 574 33.84 13.03 -19.48
CA MET A 574 32.91 12.39 -18.54
C MET A 574 31.76 11.65 -19.25
N GLY A 575 31.27 12.18 -20.36
CA GLY A 575 30.21 11.51 -21.13
C GLY A 575 30.82 10.45 -22.04
N ASP A 576 30.10 9.35 -22.24
CA ASP A 576 30.56 8.32 -23.17
C ASP A 576 30.66 8.87 -24.61
N PRO A 577 31.89 8.93 -25.19
CA PRO A 577 32.10 9.41 -26.54
C PRO A 577 32.08 8.30 -27.60
N ASP A 578 32.00 7.02 -27.23
CA ASP A 578 32.20 5.89 -28.14
C ASP A 578 30.95 5.01 -28.27
N ALA A 579 30.24 5.14 -29.39
CA ALA A 579 29.09 4.29 -29.72
C ALA A 579 29.46 2.81 -30.02
N SER A 580 30.63 2.32 -29.58
CA SER A 580 31.15 0.99 -29.90
C SER A 580 30.46 -0.14 -29.14
N ASP A 581 29.87 0.17 -27.98
CA ASP A 581 28.99 -0.70 -27.18
C ASP A 581 27.51 -0.65 -27.61
N GLY A 582 27.12 0.37 -28.39
CA GLY A 582 25.79 0.54 -28.96
C GLY A 582 24.87 1.54 -28.24
N ILE A 583 25.33 2.23 -27.20
CA ILE A 583 24.59 3.30 -26.52
C ILE A 583 25.43 4.58 -26.54
N TYR A 584 24.99 5.61 -27.28
CA TYR A 584 25.76 6.84 -27.41
C TYR A 584 25.13 7.97 -26.60
N SER A 585 25.73 8.29 -25.45
CA SER A 585 25.27 9.34 -24.52
C SER A 585 26.26 10.52 -24.45
N PRO A 586 26.49 11.24 -25.57
CA PRO A 586 27.58 12.20 -25.64
C PRO A 586 27.36 13.36 -24.68
N TRP A 587 28.46 13.84 -24.11
CA TRP A 587 28.52 15.14 -23.46
C TRP A 587 28.23 16.25 -24.48
N ILE A 588 27.28 17.13 -24.15
CA ILE A 588 26.82 18.21 -25.04
C ILE A 588 27.11 19.61 -24.49
N GLY A 589 27.67 19.70 -23.28
CA GLY A 589 28.03 20.96 -22.66
C GLY A 589 27.91 20.96 -21.15
N THR A 590 27.96 22.17 -20.58
CA THR A 590 27.62 22.41 -19.18
C THR A 590 26.44 23.37 -19.06
N THR A 591 25.75 23.29 -17.94
CA THR A 591 24.75 24.28 -17.53
C THR A 591 25.03 24.76 -16.11
N VAL A 592 24.54 25.95 -15.77
CA VAL A 592 24.57 26.44 -14.39
C VAL A 592 23.17 26.40 -13.82
N VAL A 593 22.96 25.59 -12.79
CA VAL A 593 21.68 25.46 -12.09
C VAL A 593 21.92 25.75 -10.61
N ASN A 594 21.18 26.71 -10.07
CA ASN A 594 21.29 27.12 -8.67
C ASN A 594 22.70 27.54 -8.21
N GLY A 595 23.50 28.08 -9.13
CA GLY A 595 24.88 28.51 -8.86
C GLY A 595 25.93 27.39 -9.02
N GLU A 596 25.49 26.17 -9.32
CA GLU A 596 26.33 25.00 -9.48
C GLU A 596 26.48 24.65 -10.97
N THR A 597 27.69 24.25 -11.37
CA THR A 597 27.96 23.81 -12.74
C THR A 597 27.70 22.32 -12.88
N TRP A 598 26.87 21.95 -13.85
CA TRP A 598 26.50 20.57 -14.17
C TRP A 598 26.97 20.23 -15.58
N ASN A 599 27.57 19.05 -15.75
CA ASN A 599 27.78 18.44 -17.06
C ASN A 599 26.45 17.94 -17.60
N VAL A 600 26.27 18.03 -18.91
CA VAL A 600 25.02 17.64 -19.57
C VAL A 600 25.34 16.61 -20.65
N ALA A 601 24.76 15.42 -20.51
CA ALA A 601 24.73 14.39 -21.54
C ALA A 601 23.31 14.23 -22.09
N VAL A 602 23.19 13.87 -23.37
CA VAL A 602 21.88 13.63 -24.03
C VAL A 602 21.62 12.13 -24.14
N ALA A 603 20.36 11.72 -23.96
CA ALA A 603 19.99 10.31 -23.99
C ALA A 603 20.09 9.68 -25.39
N ASP A 604 20.39 8.38 -25.45
CA ASP A 604 20.10 7.53 -26.59
C ASP A 604 18.76 6.80 -26.43
N THR A 605 18.24 6.27 -27.53
CA THR A 605 17.16 5.29 -27.50
C THR A 605 17.73 3.94 -27.10
N ALA A 606 17.20 3.34 -26.03
CA ALA A 606 17.67 2.05 -25.56
C ALA A 606 17.36 0.95 -26.58
N ARG A 607 18.20 -0.10 -26.60
CA ARG A 607 18.04 -1.26 -27.45
C ARG A 607 17.98 -2.53 -26.60
N TYR A 608 17.11 -3.46 -26.99
CA TYR A 608 17.07 -4.79 -26.42
C TYR A 608 17.36 -5.79 -27.53
N GLN A 609 18.44 -6.56 -27.39
CA GLN A 609 18.90 -7.52 -28.40
C GLN A 609 19.09 -6.90 -29.80
N GLY A 610 19.57 -5.65 -29.84
CA GLY A 610 19.82 -4.88 -31.07
C GLY A 610 18.60 -4.14 -31.64
N GLU A 611 17.39 -4.43 -31.15
CA GLU A 611 16.16 -3.77 -31.56
C GLU A 611 15.87 -2.54 -30.70
N ILE A 612 15.35 -1.48 -31.31
CA ILE A 612 14.93 -0.27 -30.59
C ILE A 612 13.81 -0.63 -29.62
N SER A 613 14.00 -0.28 -28.34
CA SER A 613 12.96 -0.40 -27.32
C SER A 613 12.16 0.90 -27.27
N PRO A 614 10.89 0.93 -27.76
CA PRO A 614 10.11 2.16 -27.78
C PRO A 614 9.93 2.73 -26.38
N HIS A 615 10.10 4.05 -26.24
CA HIS A 615 9.98 4.80 -24.97
C HIS A 615 11.04 4.49 -23.91
N TRP A 616 12.02 3.65 -24.22
CA TRP A 616 13.17 3.42 -23.38
C TRP A 616 14.35 4.24 -23.87
N TYR A 617 15.02 4.88 -22.92
CA TYR A 617 16.16 5.74 -23.15
C TYR A 617 17.31 5.30 -22.25
N ALA A 618 18.52 5.43 -22.75
CA ALA A 618 19.73 5.04 -22.05
C ALA A 618 20.64 6.25 -21.81
N PHE A 619 21.33 6.23 -20.68
CA PHE A 619 22.45 7.12 -20.41
C PHE A 619 23.65 6.30 -19.98
N ASP A 620 24.82 6.74 -20.43
CA ASP A 620 26.10 6.13 -20.09
C ASP A 620 27.14 7.16 -19.68
N PHE A 621 28.14 6.70 -18.95
CA PHE A 621 29.32 7.43 -18.53
C PHE A 621 30.56 6.83 -19.20
N ALA A 622 31.63 7.62 -19.35
CA ALA A 622 32.87 7.08 -19.87
C ALA A 622 33.50 6.07 -18.90
N GLU A 623 33.80 4.86 -19.39
CA GLU A 623 34.38 3.76 -18.61
C GLU A 623 35.75 4.08 -17.99
N ASP A 624 36.54 4.96 -18.62
CA ASP A 624 37.95 5.20 -18.28
C ASP A 624 38.20 6.56 -17.61
N TYR A 625 37.14 7.28 -17.25
CA TYR A 625 37.26 8.62 -16.68
C TYR A 625 37.45 8.59 -15.16
N PHE A 626 36.49 8.00 -14.44
CA PHE A 626 36.37 8.13 -12.99
C PHE A 626 37.43 7.32 -12.23
N GLU A 627 37.78 7.81 -11.04
CA GLU A 627 38.78 7.21 -10.16
C GLU A 627 38.23 7.02 -8.75
N ALA A 628 38.88 6.13 -7.98
CA ALA A 628 38.56 5.89 -6.58
C ALA A 628 38.55 7.20 -5.75
N GLY A 629 37.49 7.38 -4.97
CA GLY A 629 37.17 8.58 -4.19
C GLY A 629 36.26 9.58 -4.89
N ASP A 630 35.96 9.43 -6.18
CA ASP A 630 34.98 10.28 -6.87
C ASP A 630 33.57 10.05 -6.32
N VAL A 631 32.82 11.14 -6.10
CA VAL A 631 31.39 11.09 -5.75
C VAL A 631 30.60 11.88 -6.77
N ILE A 632 29.68 11.21 -7.46
CA ILE A 632 28.92 11.76 -8.57
C ILE A 632 27.49 12.00 -8.09
N GLU A 633 27.05 13.25 -8.16
CA GLU A 633 25.63 13.60 -8.05
C GLU A 633 25.02 13.71 -9.43
N LEU A 634 23.81 13.17 -9.61
CA LEU A 634 23.11 13.23 -10.88
C LEU A 634 21.59 13.36 -10.77
N TYR A 635 20.98 13.88 -11.83
CA TYR A 635 19.54 13.88 -12.05
C TYR A 635 19.22 13.92 -13.55
N TYR A 636 18.01 13.53 -13.91
CA TYR A 636 17.53 13.57 -15.29
C TYR A 636 16.63 14.79 -15.51
N LYS A 637 16.65 15.34 -16.71
CA LYS A 637 15.79 16.45 -17.14
C LYS A 637 15.16 16.14 -18.49
N GLY A 638 13.84 16.17 -18.56
CA GLY A 638 13.08 15.95 -19.78
C GLY A 638 12.29 17.20 -20.16
N THR A 639 12.04 17.39 -21.46
CA THR A 639 11.11 18.42 -21.97
C THR A 639 10.04 17.79 -22.86
N ALA A 640 8.77 17.96 -22.49
CA ALA A 640 7.62 17.46 -23.24
C ALA A 640 7.33 18.31 -24.49
N VAL A 641 6.50 17.80 -25.40
CA VAL A 641 6.14 18.46 -26.68
C VAL A 641 5.50 19.85 -26.49
N ASP A 642 4.85 20.10 -25.36
CA ASP A 642 4.29 21.41 -24.98
C ASP A 642 5.33 22.41 -24.46
N ASN A 643 6.62 22.02 -24.42
CA ASN A 643 7.79 22.74 -23.88
C ASN A 643 7.84 22.85 -22.35
N THR A 644 7.04 22.08 -21.62
CA THR A 644 7.22 21.96 -20.16
C THR A 644 8.43 21.06 -19.87
N SER A 645 9.25 21.44 -18.89
CA SER A 645 10.42 20.66 -18.46
C SER A 645 10.25 20.17 -17.04
N GLN A 646 10.72 18.95 -16.77
CA GLN A 646 10.71 18.32 -15.44
C GLN A 646 12.01 17.61 -15.17
N THR A 647 12.29 17.41 -13.89
CA THR A 647 13.44 16.62 -13.44
C THR A 647 13.05 15.37 -12.69
N ARG A 648 13.96 14.41 -12.69
CA ARG A 648 13.89 13.22 -11.84
C ARG A 648 15.24 13.05 -11.11
N PRO A 649 15.30 13.17 -9.77
CA PRO A 649 14.20 13.46 -8.85
C PRO A 649 13.52 14.83 -9.07
N ALA A 650 12.27 14.99 -8.62
CA ALA A 650 11.44 16.16 -8.91
C ALA A 650 12.02 17.50 -8.39
N TRP A 651 12.84 17.44 -7.33
CA TRP A 651 13.37 18.63 -6.66
C TRP A 651 14.84 18.93 -6.98
N ALA A 652 15.43 18.28 -7.98
CA ALA A 652 16.85 18.45 -8.31
C ALA A 652 17.24 19.90 -8.61
N GLU A 653 16.36 20.68 -9.25
CA GLU A 653 16.58 22.11 -9.55
C GLU A 653 15.88 23.06 -8.56
N SER A 654 15.41 22.59 -7.39
CA SER A 654 14.74 23.43 -6.40
C SER A 654 15.60 24.62 -5.97
N SER A 655 15.00 25.82 -5.92
CA SER A 655 15.69 27.00 -5.41
C SER A 655 15.97 26.91 -3.91
N ASN A 656 15.17 26.13 -3.17
CA ASN A 656 15.42 25.80 -1.77
C ASN A 656 16.45 24.67 -1.68
N PRO A 657 17.66 24.91 -1.13
CA PRO A 657 18.70 23.88 -1.01
C PRO A 657 18.26 22.67 -0.18
N ASP A 658 17.41 22.86 0.83
CA ASP A 658 17.00 21.79 1.74
C ASP A 658 16.02 20.78 1.08
N LEU A 659 15.40 21.18 -0.03
CA LEU A 659 14.52 20.31 -0.81
C LEU A 659 15.25 19.60 -1.94
N ARG A 660 16.50 19.97 -2.24
CA ARG A 660 17.22 19.41 -3.39
C ARG A 660 17.50 17.95 -3.15
N SER A 661 17.25 17.15 -4.17
CA SER A 661 17.42 15.70 -4.14
C SER A 661 18.10 15.23 -5.42
N TYR A 662 19.12 14.41 -5.25
CA TYR A 662 19.94 13.86 -6.34
C TYR A 662 20.07 12.35 -6.17
N TYR A 663 20.35 11.65 -7.25
CA TYR A 663 20.95 10.33 -7.15
C TYR A 663 22.45 10.50 -6.92
N ILE A 664 23.04 9.57 -6.18
CA ILE A 664 24.46 9.57 -5.85
C ILE A 664 25.05 8.26 -6.35
N VAL A 665 26.22 8.34 -6.97
CA VAL A 665 27.07 7.20 -7.30
C VAL A 665 28.46 7.47 -6.72
N ARG A 666 29.03 6.49 -6.05
CA ARG A 666 30.34 6.56 -5.41
C ARG A 666 31.32 5.64 -6.11
N CYS A 667 32.46 6.20 -6.47
CA CYS A 667 33.61 5.48 -6.95
C CYS A 667 34.44 5.09 -5.73
N LEU A 668 34.18 3.92 -5.18
CA LEU A 668 34.90 3.42 -4.02
C LEU A 668 36.25 2.84 -4.45
N PRO A 669 37.22 2.73 -3.52
CA PRO A 669 37.20 3.23 -2.15
C PRO A 669 37.77 4.67 -2.03
N THR A 670 37.35 5.42 -1.02
CA THR A 670 37.93 6.74 -0.71
C THR A 670 39.25 6.56 0.04
N ALA A 671 40.32 7.16 -0.48
CA ALA A 671 41.64 7.05 0.13
C ALA A 671 41.66 7.47 1.60
N GLY A 672 41.97 6.52 2.49
CA GLY A 672 42.10 6.74 3.93
C GLY A 672 40.81 6.54 4.73
N ALA A 673 39.70 6.18 4.08
CA ALA A 673 38.57 5.57 4.77
C ALA A 673 39.00 4.20 5.31
N THR A 674 38.68 3.94 6.57
CA THR A 674 39.01 2.65 7.24
C THR A 674 37.75 1.89 7.62
N MET A 675 36.59 2.44 7.28
CA MET A 675 35.30 1.87 7.57
C MET A 675 34.42 1.97 6.33
N LEU A 676 33.69 0.90 6.03
CA LEU A 676 32.68 0.82 4.99
C LEU A 676 31.32 0.52 5.62
N LEU A 677 30.31 1.32 5.31
CA LEU A 677 28.90 0.98 5.53
C LEU A 677 28.33 0.41 4.23
N CYS A 678 27.94 -0.85 4.23
CA CYS A 678 27.11 -1.45 3.20
C CYS A 678 25.65 -1.21 3.59
N ASP A 679 25.03 -0.20 2.96
CA ASP A 679 23.62 0.12 3.09
C ASP A 679 22.85 -0.73 2.07
N ASP A 680 22.45 -1.91 2.53
CA ASP A 680 21.64 -2.87 1.80
C ASP A 680 20.16 -2.74 2.18
N ASP A 681 19.67 -1.51 2.40
CA ASP A 681 18.26 -1.21 2.71
C ASP A 681 17.70 -0.17 1.71
N PHE A 682 16.42 0.17 1.82
CA PHE A 682 15.75 1.23 1.06
C PHE A 682 16.17 2.66 1.47
N GLY A 683 17.34 2.85 2.09
CA GLY A 683 18.04 4.13 2.19
C GLY A 683 17.75 4.97 3.44
N ASN A 684 17.81 4.38 4.63
CA ASN A 684 17.66 5.12 5.90
C ASN A 684 18.98 5.69 6.45
N GLN A 685 19.82 6.27 5.60
CA GLN A 685 21.13 6.83 5.96
C GLN A 685 21.19 7.78 7.20
N PRO A 686 20.19 8.64 7.51
CA PRO A 686 20.34 9.65 8.57
C PRO A 686 20.64 9.12 9.97
N TYR A 687 20.14 7.95 10.36
CA TYR A 687 20.42 7.41 11.70
C TYR A 687 21.86 6.89 11.82
N TRP A 688 22.42 6.35 10.73
CA TRP A 688 23.82 5.93 10.67
C TRP A 688 24.76 7.12 10.73
N ASP A 689 24.47 8.16 9.96
CA ASP A 689 25.25 9.40 9.98
C ASP A 689 25.33 9.97 11.41
N GLU A 690 24.21 10.02 12.14
CA GLU A 690 24.17 10.46 13.54
C GLU A 690 24.91 9.50 14.48
N ALA A 691 24.72 8.19 14.33
CA ALA A 691 25.36 7.17 15.17
C ALA A 691 26.88 7.18 15.01
N PHE A 692 27.38 7.24 13.78
CA PHE A 692 28.80 7.31 13.48
C PHE A 692 29.40 8.62 13.96
N LEU A 693 28.74 9.75 13.69
CA LEU A 693 29.18 11.05 14.20
C LEU A 693 29.27 11.08 15.73
N TYR A 694 28.26 10.54 16.43
CA TYR A 694 28.25 10.46 17.89
C TYR A 694 29.42 9.64 18.45
N ASN A 695 29.81 8.58 17.75
CA ASN A 695 30.93 7.72 18.12
C ASN A 695 32.29 8.23 17.60
N GLY A 696 32.32 9.39 16.94
CA GLY A 696 33.55 10.00 16.42
C GLY A 696 34.05 9.38 15.10
N TYR A 697 33.22 8.61 14.42
CA TYR A 697 33.45 8.14 13.06
C TYR A 697 32.96 9.22 12.09
N SER A 698 33.90 9.98 11.52
CA SER A 698 33.60 11.04 10.54
C SER A 698 34.23 10.78 9.17
N GLY A 699 34.81 9.60 8.97
CA GLY A 699 35.50 9.20 7.74
C GLY A 699 35.25 7.73 7.47
N TYR A 700 34.12 7.45 6.83
CA TYR A 700 33.70 6.14 6.36
C TYR A 700 33.21 6.28 4.92
N ASP A 701 33.34 5.19 4.17
CA ASP A 701 32.69 5.04 2.88
C ASP A 701 31.33 4.41 3.05
N ILE A 702 30.46 4.62 2.06
CA ILE A 702 29.15 4.00 1.97
C ILE A 702 29.09 3.30 0.62
N TYR A 703 28.65 2.05 0.61
CA TYR A 703 28.21 1.32 -0.57
C TYR A 703 26.70 1.17 -0.47
N THR A 704 25.95 1.79 -1.37
CA THR A 704 24.48 1.70 -1.38
C THR A 704 24.01 0.69 -2.41
N THR A 705 23.39 -0.40 -2.00
CA THR A 705 22.79 -1.37 -2.92
C THR A 705 21.52 -0.80 -3.55
N GLN A 706 21.49 -0.61 -4.87
CA GLN A 706 20.28 -0.14 -5.55
C GLN A 706 19.30 -1.29 -5.77
N ALA A 707 18.11 -1.23 -5.17
CA ALA A 707 17.10 -2.30 -5.19
C ALA A 707 17.58 -3.58 -4.49
N PRO A 708 17.90 -3.50 -3.19
CA PRO A 708 18.52 -4.61 -2.46
C PRO A 708 17.62 -5.85 -2.39
N SER A 709 16.30 -5.66 -2.28
CA SER A 709 15.32 -6.76 -2.29
C SER A 709 15.12 -7.48 -3.65
N SER A 710 15.91 -7.16 -4.68
CA SER A 710 15.66 -7.65 -6.03
C SER A 710 16.39 -8.95 -6.38
N GLY A 711 17.44 -9.30 -5.64
CA GLY A 711 18.28 -10.47 -5.96
C GLY A 711 18.96 -10.36 -7.32
N LEU A 712 19.30 -9.16 -7.79
CA LEU A 712 19.83 -8.92 -9.13
C LEU A 712 21.37 -8.80 -9.18
N ASN A 713 22.08 -9.48 -8.27
CA ASN A 713 23.54 -9.55 -8.21
C ASN A 713 24.21 -8.17 -8.07
N ASN A 714 23.56 -7.31 -7.30
CA ASN A 714 23.91 -5.93 -7.03
C ASN A 714 24.49 -5.73 -5.62
N GLY A 715 24.65 -6.81 -4.84
CA GLY A 715 25.38 -6.80 -3.57
C GLY A 715 26.86 -6.47 -3.75
N LEU A 716 27.56 -6.26 -2.63
CA LEU A 716 28.95 -5.84 -2.60
C LEU A 716 29.87 -6.81 -3.36
N GLY A 717 29.69 -8.12 -3.20
CA GLY A 717 30.48 -9.15 -3.86
C GLY A 717 30.27 -9.21 -5.38
N GLY A 718 29.16 -8.68 -5.88
CA GLY A 718 28.92 -8.46 -7.30
C GLY A 718 29.65 -7.25 -7.88
N ARG A 719 30.35 -6.46 -7.04
CA ARG A 719 31.04 -5.21 -7.44
C ARG A 719 32.48 -5.08 -6.96
N ALA A 720 32.90 -5.87 -5.96
CA ALA A 720 34.21 -5.74 -5.34
C ALA A 720 34.97 -7.07 -5.31
N GLU A 721 36.29 -6.99 -5.41
CA GLU A 721 37.19 -8.07 -5.00
C GLU A 721 37.79 -7.76 -3.63
N ILE A 722 38.41 -8.76 -2.99
CA ILE A 722 39.07 -8.57 -1.69
C ILE A 722 40.09 -7.42 -1.72
N GLY A 723 40.82 -7.25 -2.83
CA GLY A 723 41.81 -6.17 -2.98
C GLY A 723 41.22 -4.77 -2.89
N ASP A 724 39.94 -4.62 -3.23
CA ASP A 724 39.23 -3.34 -3.20
C ASP A 724 38.79 -2.97 -1.78
N ILE A 725 38.44 -3.97 -0.98
CA ILE A 725 37.95 -3.80 0.40
C ILE A 725 39.02 -4.03 1.49
N ASP A 726 40.23 -4.48 1.12
CA ASP A 726 41.37 -4.73 2.05
C ASP A 726 41.95 -3.47 2.72
N GLN A 727 41.38 -2.29 2.50
CA GLN A 727 41.75 -1.11 3.28
C GLN A 727 40.85 -0.86 4.49
N TYR A 728 39.64 -1.42 4.46
CA TYR A 728 38.67 -1.19 5.51
C TYR A 728 38.99 -2.11 6.67
N GLU A 729 39.21 -1.55 7.86
CA GLU A 729 39.35 -2.29 9.11
C GLU A 729 37.98 -2.73 9.64
N VAL A 730 36.92 -2.00 9.29
CA VAL A 730 35.55 -2.22 9.74
C VAL A 730 34.60 -2.24 8.54
N ILE A 731 33.76 -3.28 8.45
CA ILE A 731 32.61 -3.29 7.55
C ILE A 731 31.36 -3.40 8.43
N VAL A 732 30.43 -2.47 8.24
CA VAL A 732 29.08 -2.53 8.81
C VAL A 732 28.13 -2.84 7.67
N TRP A 733 27.40 -3.94 7.78
CA TRP A 733 26.40 -4.36 6.83
C TRP A 733 25.04 -4.19 7.45
N ASP A 734 24.15 -3.48 6.77
CA ASP A 734 22.79 -3.26 7.23
C ASP A 734 21.79 -3.53 6.13
N SER A 735 20.93 -4.51 6.39
CA SER A 735 19.88 -4.95 5.47
C SER A 735 18.49 -4.49 5.94
N GLY A 736 18.41 -3.71 7.02
CA GLY A 736 17.15 -3.19 7.54
C GLY A 736 16.06 -4.26 7.73
N ASP A 737 14.86 -3.95 7.23
CA ASP A 737 13.67 -4.82 7.25
C ASP A 737 13.45 -5.50 5.88
N LEU A 738 14.54 -5.87 5.21
CA LEU A 738 14.43 -6.60 3.96
C LEU A 738 13.93 -8.03 4.19
N PRO A 739 12.97 -8.50 3.38
CA PRO A 739 12.38 -9.83 3.53
C PRO A 739 13.22 -10.96 2.92
N SER A 740 14.26 -10.63 2.15
CA SER A 740 15.12 -11.59 1.44
C SER A 740 16.26 -10.86 0.71
N PHE A 741 17.30 -11.60 0.32
CA PHE A 741 18.46 -11.12 -0.44
C PHE A 741 19.33 -10.11 0.33
N THR A 742 19.40 -10.27 1.65
CA THR A 742 20.11 -9.40 2.61
C THR A 742 21.63 -9.54 2.56
N ILE A 743 22.13 -10.78 2.53
CA ILE A 743 23.51 -11.13 2.19
C ILE A 743 23.42 -12.22 1.14
N GLN A 744 23.84 -11.90 -0.08
CA GLN A 744 23.70 -12.78 -1.22
C GLN A 744 24.66 -13.98 -1.10
N ASN A 745 24.09 -15.19 -0.98
CA ASN A 745 24.79 -16.45 -0.77
C ASN A 745 24.38 -17.56 -1.76
N ALA A 746 24.88 -17.47 -3.00
CA ALA A 746 25.04 -18.57 -3.94
C ALA A 746 23.75 -19.04 -4.70
N PRO A 747 23.90 -19.82 -5.81
CA PRO A 747 22.88 -20.05 -6.84
C PRO A 747 21.65 -20.88 -6.39
N PRO A 748 20.53 -20.86 -7.15
CA PRO A 748 20.50 -20.71 -8.61
C PRO A 748 20.46 -19.28 -9.14
N ASP A 749 20.08 -18.30 -8.32
CA ASP A 749 19.68 -16.97 -8.80
C ASP A 749 20.71 -15.88 -8.50
N ASP A 750 21.78 -16.24 -7.78
CA ASP A 750 22.75 -15.32 -7.22
C ASP A 750 24.19 -15.61 -7.67
N LEU A 751 24.86 -14.56 -8.15
CA LEU A 751 26.25 -14.54 -8.62
C LEU A 751 27.11 -13.50 -7.89
N ALA A 752 26.58 -12.77 -6.91
CA ALA A 752 27.32 -11.75 -6.16
C ALA A 752 28.14 -12.33 -5.00
N PHE A 753 27.79 -13.49 -4.41
CA PHE A 753 28.59 -14.18 -3.38
C PHE A 753 29.19 -13.25 -2.30
N ASP A 754 28.34 -12.47 -1.64
CA ASP A 754 28.73 -11.52 -0.59
C ASP A 754 29.40 -12.23 0.59
N ASP A 755 28.86 -13.39 0.99
CA ASP A 755 29.36 -14.22 2.07
C ASP A 755 30.80 -14.70 1.82
N VAL A 756 31.11 -15.09 0.57
CA VAL A 756 32.45 -15.53 0.15
C VAL A 756 33.43 -14.36 0.19
N LEU A 757 33.04 -13.19 -0.35
CA LEU A 757 33.87 -11.98 -0.30
C LEU A 757 34.20 -11.59 1.15
N LEU A 758 33.19 -11.59 2.02
CA LEU A 758 33.36 -11.23 3.43
C LEU A 758 34.18 -12.29 4.21
N ASP A 759 34.02 -13.58 3.92
CA ASP A 759 34.87 -14.64 4.50
C ASP A 759 36.33 -14.46 4.10
N ASP A 760 36.57 -14.20 2.81
CA ASP A 760 37.92 -14.00 2.29
C ASP A 760 38.56 -12.75 2.87
N TRP A 761 37.84 -11.62 2.99
CA TRP A 761 38.31 -10.41 3.66
C TRP A 761 38.64 -10.67 5.13
N LEU A 762 37.74 -11.31 5.88
CA LEU A 762 37.98 -11.65 7.29
C LEU A 762 39.25 -12.48 7.48
N ARG A 763 39.54 -13.43 6.58
CA ARG A 763 40.67 -14.37 6.73
C ARG A 763 41.98 -13.86 6.17
N ASN A 764 41.93 -13.16 5.05
CA ASN A 764 43.10 -12.89 4.23
C ASN A 764 43.57 -11.43 4.28
N SER A 765 42.82 -10.54 4.94
CA SER A 765 43.22 -9.14 5.04
C SER A 765 44.58 -8.91 5.70
N ALA A 766 45.27 -7.88 5.25
CA ALA A 766 46.61 -7.54 5.74
C ALA A 766 46.61 -6.95 7.18
N HIS A 767 45.44 -6.55 7.68
CA HIS A 767 45.22 -5.96 9.00
C HIS A 767 44.14 -6.70 9.78
N ASN A 768 43.86 -6.24 11.00
CA ASN A 768 42.72 -6.76 11.76
C ASN A 768 41.42 -6.27 11.12
N THR A 769 40.44 -7.14 11.03
CA THR A 769 39.13 -6.86 10.42
C THR A 769 38.02 -7.01 11.45
N CYS A 770 36.97 -6.19 11.30
CA CYS A 770 35.78 -6.20 12.12
C CYS A 770 34.52 -6.16 11.24
N LEU A 771 33.77 -7.24 11.17
CA LEU A 771 32.47 -7.29 10.50
C LEU A 771 31.35 -7.09 11.52
N TRP A 772 30.39 -6.25 11.18
CA TRP A 772 29.14 -6.13 11.92
C TRP A 772 27.98 -6.26 10.94
N VAL A 773 27.16 -7.29 11.09
CA VAL A 773 26.01 -7.53 10.22
C VAL A 773 24.70 -7.30 10.97
N MET A 774 23.76 -6.61 10.33
CA MET A 774 22.42 -6.31 10.82
C MET A 774 21.35 -6.51 9.74
N GLY A 775 20.14 -6.86 10.19
CA GLY A 775 18.95 -6.98 9.35
C GLY A 775 18.02 -8.09 9.84
N ASN A 776 16.78 -8.09 9.35
CA ASN A 776 15.74 -9.02 9.77
C ASN A 776 16.02 -10.46 9.29
N GLU A 777 16.10 -10.68 7.98
CA GLU A 777 16.18 -12.01 7.34
C GLU A 777 17.62 -12.49 7.04
N VAL A 778 18.63 -11.87 7.68
CA VAL A 778 20.04 -12.16 7.43
C VAL A 778 20.40 -13.60 7.78
N ALA A 779 19.92 -14.11 8.91
CA ALA A 779 20.31 -15.43 9.35
C ALA A 779 19.56 -16.53 8.59
N ASN A 780 18.34 -16.25 8.12
CA ASN A 780 17.53 -17.10 7.26
C ASN A 780 18.14 -17.19 5.87
N ASP A 781 18.51 -16.06 5.26
CA ASP A 781 19.24 -16.05 3.99
C ASP A 781 20.54 -16.87 4.14
N LEU A 782 21.30 -16.67 5.23
CA LEU A 782 22.53 -17.41 5.50
C LEU A 782 22.36 -18.87 5.99
N ASP A 783 21.15 -19.36 6.27
CA ASP A 783 20.94 -20.73 6.78
C ASP A 783 21.25 -21.79 5.71
N ASP A 784 21.11 -21.43 4.44
CA ASP A 784 21.52 -22.26 3.30
C ASP A 784 23.06 -22.36 3.17
N GLU A 785 23.81 -21.40 3.75
CA GLU A 785 25.28 -21.42 3.88
C GLU A 785 25.73 -21.34 5.35
N PRO A 786 25.46 -22.40 6.14
CA PRO A 786 25.63 -22.37 7.59
C PRO A 786 27.09 -22.19 8.01
N SER A 787 28.05 -22.33 7.09
CA SER A 787 29.47 -22.17 7.39
C SER A 787 29.82 -20.72 7.73
N PHE A 788 29.33 -19.73 6.98
CA PHE A 788 29.60 -18.31 7.25
C PHE A 788 28.89 -17.87 8.54
N LEU A 789 27.61 -18.20 8.69
CA LEU A 789 26.83 -17.90 9.90
C LEU A 789 27.45 -18.53 11.16
N ASN A 790 27.79 -19.82 11.14
CA ASN A 790 28.32 -20.51 12.32
C ASN A 790 29.79 -20.21 12.62
N ILE A 791 30.66 -20.14 11.60
CA ILE A 791 32.11 -20.04 11.81
C ILE A 791 32.54 -18.57 11.94
N ASN A 792 32.04 -17.71 11.05
CA ASN A 792 32.46 -16.32 10.99
C ASN A 792 31.62 -15.48 11.96
N LEU A 793 30.29 -15.51 11.84
CA LEU A 793 29.40 -14.70 12.69
C LEU A 793 29.19 -15.31 14.08
N GLY A 794 29.51 -16.60 14.26
CA GLY A 794 29.48 -17.28 15.55
C GLY A 794 28.06 -17.48 16.09
N ALA A 795 27.10 -17.68 15.18
CA ALA A 795 25.67 -17.75 15.41
C ALA A 795 25.07 -19.01 14.75
N THR A 796 24.00 -19.55 15.31
CA THR A 796 23.24 -20.66 14.71
C THR A 796 21.79 -20.26 14.54
N HIS A 797 21.22 -20.42 13.34
CA HIS A 797 19.82 -20.10 13.05
C HIS A 797 18.86 -20.95 13.90
N ILE A 798 17.80 -20.32 14.44
CA ILE A 798 16.74 -20.97 15.21
C ILE A 798 15.42 -20.86 14.43
N LEU A 799 14.95 -21.98 13.91
CA LEU A 799 13.68 -22.03 13.18
C LEU A 799 12.47 -21.72 14.07
N ASP A 800 11.55 -20.97 13.47
CA ASP A 800 10.37 -20.34 14.05
C ASP A 800 9.44 -21.36 14.76
N GLY A 801 9.33 -21.27 16.09
CA GLY A 801 8.40 -22.12 16.83
C GLY A 801 8.59 -22.24 18.35
N ILE A 802 9.69 -21.76 18.94
CA ILE A 802 10.02 -22.08 20.35
C ILE A 802 10.03 -20.86 21.29
N TYR A 803 10.24 -19.61 20.84
CA TYR A 803 10.59 -18.51 21.78
C TYR A 803 9.92 -17.13 21.65
N TYR A 804 8.76 -17.02 20.99
CA TYR A 804 8.01 -15.74 20.85
C TYR A 804 7.54 -15.04 22.15
N LYS A 805 7.75 -15.60 23.35
CA LYS A 805 7.15 -15.09 24.60
C LYS A 805 8.02 -14.12 25.41
N ASP A 806 9.31 -13.97 25.12
CA ASP A 806 10.26 -13.30 26.03
C ASP A 806 10.90 -12.00 25.51
N VAL A 807 10.50 -11.48 24.33
CA VAL A 807 11.05 -10.23 23.77
C VAL A 807 10.03 -9.10 23.90
N THR A 808 10.08 -8.32 24.99
CA THR A 808 9.22 -7.12 25.17
C THR A 808 10.03 -5.92 25.68
N GLY A 809 9.87 -4.74 25.05
CA GLY A 809 10.03 -3.45 25.76
C GLY A 809 11.18 -2.48 25.41
N ILE A 810 11.73 -2.43 24.18
CA ILE A 810 12.70 -1.37 23.79
C ILE A 810 12.23 -0.69 22.50
N LEU A 811 12.09 0.65 22.52
CA LEU A 811 11.43 1.45 21.48
C LEU A 811 12.38 2.33 20.63
N VAL A 812 13.70 2.31 20.89
CA VAL A 812 14.71 3.07 20.13
C VAL A 812 16.04 2.31 20.19
N PRO A 813 16.85 2.20 19.11
CA PRO A 813 18.21 1.72 19.19
C PRO A 813 19.00 2.53 20.23
N GLN A 814 19.32 1.96 21.39
CA GLN A 814 20.16 2.65 22.37
C GLN A 814 21.59 2.13 22.25
N VAL A 815 22.45 2.93 21.63
CA VAL A 815 23.90 2.74 21.74
C VAL A 815 24.34 3.18 23.13
N LYS A 816 24.41 2.24 24.07
CA LYS A 816 24.98 2.46 25.40
C LYS A 816 26.46 2.11 25.38
N SER A 817 27.32 3.05 25.76
CA SER A 817 28.67 2.69 26.20
C SER A 817 28.54 1.74 27.39
N VAL A 818 29.15 0.56 27.35
CA VAL A 818 29.12 -0.30 28.53
C VAL A 818 29.87 0.42 29.65
N HIS A 819 29.20 0.56 30.79
CA HIS A 819 29.62 1.32 31.97
C HIS A 819 31.16 1.36 32.17
N PRO A 820 31.79 2.52 32.46
CA PRO A 820 33.24 2.68 32.65
C PRO A 820 33.85 1.91 33.84
N ALA A 821 33.10 1.01 34.46
CA ALA A 821 33.57 0.12 35.53
C ALA A 821 33.84 -1.32 35.05
N LEU A 822 33.50 -1.67 33.80
CA LEU A 822 33.91 -2.93 33.17
C LEU A 822 35.26 -2.82 32.44
N SER A 823 35.90 -1.65 32.49
CA SER A 823 37.31 -1.49 32.14
C SER A 823 38.21 -2.04 33.27
N ILE A 824 38.32 -3.36 33.38
CA ILE A 824 39.41 -4.00 34.12
C ILE A 824 40.24 -4.79 33.12
N GLY A 825 41.29 -4.18 32.56
CA GLY A 825 42.32 -4.93 31.82
C GLY A 825 42.80 -4.38 30.48
N GLY A 826 42.45 -3.16 30.08
CA GLY A 826 43.06 -2.54 28.89
C GLY A 826 42.59 -3.10 27.54
N GLN A 827 41.33 -3.51 27.42
CA GLN A 827 40.70 -3.82 26.14
C GLN A 827 39.81 -2.68 25.63
N GLN A 828 39.71 -2.62 24.30
CA GLN A 828 39.02 -1.69 23.40
C GLN A 828 37.57 -1.35 23.82
N PRO A 829 37.01 -0.19 23.40
CA PRO A 829 35.67 0.22 23.77
C PRO A 829 34.63 -0.80 23.29
N SER A 830 33.83 -1.32 24.23
CA SER A 830 32.61 -2.06 23.92
C SER A 830 31.43 -1.09 23.92
N PHE A 831 30.64 -1.13 22.86
CA PHE A 831 29.33 -0.51 22.77
C PHE A 831 28.27 -1.61 22.84
N ARG A 832 27.15 -1.34 23.51
CA ARG A 832 25.93 -2.15 23.49
C ARG A 832 24.92 -1.42 22.64
N VAL A 833 24.41 -2.05 21.59
CA VAL A 833 23.25 -1.55 20.86
C VAL A 833 22.05 -2.33 21.38
N ASP A 834 21.20 -1.67 22.15
CA ASP A 834 19.88 -2.23 22.46
C ASP A 834 19.02 -2.01 21.23
N ALA A 835 18.66 -3.05 20.48
CA ALA A 835 17.74 -2.95 19.35
C ALA A 835 16.41 -2.31 19.80
N GLY A 836 15.93 -1.35 19.02
CA GLY A 836 14.62 -0.74 19.19
C GLY A 836 13.63 -1.40 18.24
N CYS A 837 12.46 -1.73 18.77
CA CYS A 837 11.29 -2.34 18.16
C CYS A 837 11.31 -2.58 16.62
N PRO A 838 11.85 -3.72 16.18
CA PRO A 838 11.58 -4.29 14.87
C PRO A 838 10.20 -4.98 14.85
N PHE A 839 9.57 -5.06 13.68
CA PHE A 839 8.42 -5.93 13.48
C PHE A 839 8.75 -7.34 14.04
N PRO A 840 7.95 -7.92 14.96
CA PRO A 840 8.22 -9.24 15.51
C PRO A 840 8.19 -10.38 14.48
N ARG A 841 7.87 -10.10 13.22
CA ARG A 841 7.93 -11.03 12.10
C ARG A 841 9.02 -10.59 11.15
N GLY A 842 9.89 -11.53 10.82
CA GLY A 842 11.13 -11.31 10.08
C GLY A 842 12.37 -11.33 10.96
N LEU A 843 12.20 -11.44 12.28
CA LEU A 843 13.32 -11.51 13.21
C LEU A 843 13.84 -12.94 13.26
N ASP A 844 14.90 -13.23 12.52
CA ASP A 844 15.58 -14.49 12.72
C ASP A 844 16.15 -14.52 14.14
N LEU A 845 16.05 -15.66 14.82
CA LEU A 845 16.70 -15.83 16.11
C LEU A 845 17.99 -16.61 15.89
N VAL A 846 19.08 -16.13 16.48
CA VAL A 846 20.33 -16.88 16.52
C VAL A 846 20.67 -17.33 17.93
N GLU A 847 21.13 -18.57 18.06
CA GLU A 847 21.66 -19.12 19.31
C GLU A 847 23.19 -19.06 19.30
N LYS A 848 23.77 -18.79 20.49
CA LYS A 848 25.22 -18.92 20.70
C LYS A 848 25.52 -19.59 22.03
N ASN A 849 26.14 -20.78 21.97
CA ASN A 849 26.55 -21.57 23.14
C ASN A 849 25.41 -21.84 24.15
N ASP A 850 24.28 -22.35 23.68
CA ASP A 850 23.12 -22.74 24.52
C ASP A 850 22.44 -21.56 25.29
N ALA A 851 22.56 -20.33 24.77
CA ALA A 851 21.86 -19.14 25.26
C ALA A 851 21.27 -18.35 24.09
N LEU A 852 20.00 -17.91 24.24
CA LEU A 852 19.35 -16.99 23.29
C LEU A 852 20.23 -15.75 23.12
N ALA A 853 20.75 -15.55 21.91
CA ALA A 853 21.67 -14.47 21.66
C ALA A 853 20.90 -13.19 21.31
N GLN A 854 20.17 -12.63 22.29
CA GLN A 854 19.74 -11.23 22.21
C GLN A 854 20.93 -10.25 22.18
N ASP A 855 22.15 -10.76 22.43
CA ASP A 855 23.42 -10.03 22.48
C ASP A 855 24.56 -10.86 21.81
N ALA A 856 24.48 -11.19 20.51
CA ALA A 856 25.50 -12.02 19.85
C ALA A 856 26.84 -11.28 19.59
N MET A 857 27.55 -10.83 20.64
CA MET A 857 28.95 -10.43 20.54
C MET A 857 29.88 -11.64 20.67
N ALA A 858 30.69 -11.94 19.64
CA ALA A 858 31.84 -12.84 19.72
C ALA A 858 33.17 -12.10 19.54
N TRP A 859 33.78 -11.63 20.63
CA TRP A 859 35.18 -11.18 20.60
C TRP A 859 36.10 -12.36 20.94
N SER A 860 36.49 -13.15 19.94
CA SER A 860 37.57 -14.14 20.09
C SER A 860 38.92 -13.44 20.04
N VAL A 861 39.74 -13.59 21.08
CA VAL A 861 41.08 -13.00 21.16
C VAL A 861 42.12 -14.12 21.12
N THR A 862 42.62 -14.43 19.93
CA THR A 862 43.90 -15.16 19.78
C THR A 862 45.03 -14.14 19.59
N THR A 863 45.86 -13.99 20.61
CA THR A 863 46.96 -13.02 20.64
C THR A 863 48.10 -13.43 19.69
N GLY A 864 48.41 -12.59 18.69
CA GLY A 864 49.71 -12.60 17.97
C GLY A 864 49.66 -12.74 16.44
N VAL A 865 48.47 -12.88 15.85
CA VAL A 865 48.18 -12.97 14.40
C VAL A 865 47.08 -11.92 14.12
N PRO A 866 46.93 -11.35 12.89
CA PRO A 866 45.73 -10.57 12.57
C PRO A 866 44.48 -11.30 13.08
N SER A 867 43.70 -10.64 13.93
CA SER A 867 42.52 -11.23 14.56
C SER A 867 41.28 -10.69 13.86
N ALA A 868 40.62 -11.53 13.09
CA ALA A 868 39.30 -11.27 12.52
C ALA A 868 38.24 -11.30 13.64
N ARG A 869 37.28 -10.37 13.59
CA ARG A 869 36.18 -10.27 14.55
C ARG A 869 34.90 -10.05 13.76
N ALA A 870 33.85 -10.81 14.07
CA ALA A 870 32.57 -10.66 13.40
C ALA A 870 31.41 -10.94 14.37
N GLY A 871 30.25 -10.37 14.08
CA GLY A 871 29.01 -10.60 14.82
C GLY A 871 27.79 -10.21 14.01
N ILE A 872 26.67 -10.86 14.30
CA ILE A 872 25.36 -10.65 13.68
C ILE A 872 24.39 -10.10 14.73
N TYR A 873 23.51 -9.19 14.31
CA TYR A 873 22.43 -8.65 15.12
C TYR A 873 21.16 -8.68 14.28
N ASN A 874 20.22 -9.54 14.66
CA ASN A 874 18.90 -9.52 14.03
C ASN A 874 18.12 -8.39 14.71
N LEU A 875 17.78 -7.40 13.90
CA LEU A 875 17.32 -6.11 14.39
C LEU A 875 15.87 -6.12 14.79
#